data_AF-N8W0P1-F1
#
_entry.id   AF-N8W0P1-F1
#
_cell.length_a   1.000
_cell.length_b   1.000
_cell.length_c   1.000
_cell.angle_alpha   90.00
_cell.angle_beta   90.00
_cell.angle_gamma   90.00
#
_symmetry.space_group_name_H-M   'P 1'
#
loop_
_entity.id
_entity.type
_entity.pdbx_description
1 polymer ?
#
loop_
_entity_poly.entity_id
_entity_poly.type
_entity_poly.pdbx_seq_one_letter_code
_entity_poly.pdbx_strand_id
1 'polypeptide(L)'
;MTNLTPKNEWSDVYQLEKTDQAIAGPNGIMNAQAQSLLNRTEYLQSEKASNEDLENVKLQISTAKSGVKFFKTLAQLQAYYPSETDPQQAYVFATQKYYLWDNGSWDDEGVSVLQQSTDYTDDLVRDLFKRGVNIYDPKGGFPSKYWNAENGQLNDALDKFIASKLIVVTPGVEYQVPNFYNQQIVYLDEYKIFISGEKSLIAKDFKFTPPVNTKFVGLTLEHDWVSTFMLCESAKYPPIYGYVPYTLYNGSFRLTPSQIVGLEQSVKNSLSVKIQNIIDTSNVILGRYIEWNTGRDLDEPASEAYCIAGYYAVKANTEYQTSSFYDQQFCFYNDKFEYLSGQVTAVGKKFTTPANTAYIRFSVKVADLASLVVTESANFQANTYVPYAMEIPKLKVKVNQVDGLEDKVKEVAHIVDLNIVNLATAQKDKYVNFENGQVGSVTGHYATDYLPIKSNTIYRSDNTYNQQFAFYTKDKVYISGLEIVPANKKFTTPANAEYARFTVPVGQLGTILIAEDALFPSEYTSFEVKTLENIVLPDPSAVLETEIFTSADANEATAQFKGKNAVQLALDSIADATDKKRYVIKTKGFHKVDVASEVIGYPGYPSMILAKNHVDIIGDGKTMFWCELPFNDADIGPSANGTTYSRTTYQTLYSYAKDCLIKDVTFVIVNGRYALHLDNPNGANSTHRFENVLFVSKGSKGSMQALGCGTSTGEETYFIGGGAHSDGGTPFYCHNNSKFLTPSKMYFEGFRFSSNTSKLIVRCENDGSLVDDKMQMVGCSWGGTSYVMEYGQLWLKSNTTQNYDSFNHAEWKFSGYGNDPFLFDNQVAGYCLRIKTTATGLNNTIRFDKSSSAYSLLIQNNQANTDVSLYTNSRDYIDGYIIQDGSVGLSAQAWGCKDLTETASYADGGVIYTSLGKRLGDCSTSNKTLGVIINGTTNNVVFNKNYSSMTNAQIVAEINTQLSSATADLYSYGRDYYAEMTDVVEIAYNTSSAYIPKGSVVTKSSSSVHLASATDKVFGVALDDIPVQITTAEGLKKGEGRVLKHGYIYTNQSKAHFVLADNQNPNIGTRFTVNNGQLVTDVNGKISCDIDAGVISINC
;
A
#
# COMPACT_ATOMS: atom_id res chain seq x y z
N MET A 1 46.13 5.20 -14.45
CA MET A 1 46.16 5.65 -13.04
C MET A 1 47.41 5.08 -12.39
N THR A 2 48.19 5.89 -11.69
CA THR A 2 49.48 5.49 -11.11
C THR A 2 49.45 5.54 -9.59
N ASN A 3 50.04 4.53 -8.94
CA ASN A 3 50.51 4.46 -7.55
C ASN A 3 49.64 5.18 -6.49
N LEU A 4 48.34 4.90 -6.48
CA LEU A 4 47.47 5.36 -5.39
C LEU A 4 47.81 4.59 -4.12
N THR A 5 48.03 5.31 -3.02
CA THR A 5 48.30 4.69 -1.71
C THR A 5 47.14 5.07 -0.80
N PRO A 6 46.38 4.10 -0.24
CA PRO A 6 45.24 4.40 0.61
C PRO A 6 45.69 5.17 1.85
N LYS A 7 44.91 6.17 2.24
CA LYS A 7 45.02 6.86 3.52
C LYS A 7 43.70 6.72 4.26
N ASN A 8 43.77 6.45 5.55
CA ASN A 8 42.60 6.42 6.42
C ASN A 8 42.12 7.86 6.71
N GLU A 9 41.41 8.45 5.75
CA GLU A 9 40.86 9.81 5.87
C GLU A 9 39.57 9.96 5.05
N TRP A 10 38.61 10.73 5.58
CA TRP A 10 37.42 11.12 4.85
C TRP A 10 37.67 12.42 4.08
N SER A 11 37.95 12.30 2.77
CA SER A 11 38.13 13.46 1.88
C SER A 11 36.92 13.66 0.97
N ASP A 12 36.65 14.89 0.55
CA ASP A 12 35.67 15.16 -0.50
C ASP A 12 36.09 14.51 -1.82
N VAL A 13 35.13 13.89 -2.51
CA VAL A 13 35.35 13.31 -3.83
C VAL A 13 35.04 14.38 -4.85
N TYR A 14 36.07 14.84 -5.55
CA TYR A 14 35.92 15.81 -6.63
C TYR A 14 34.96 15.25 -7.70
N GLN A 15 33.89 15.97 -7.99
CA GLN A 15 32.95 15.64 -9.06
C GLN A 15 33.46 16.27 -10.36
N LEU A 16 33.52 15.46 -11.42
CA LEU A 16 33.94 15.94 -12.74
C LEU A 16 32.83 16.79 -13.35
N GLU A 17 33.13 18.03 -13.70
CA GLU A 17 32.24 18.94 -14.42
C GLU A 17 32.46 18.84 -15.94
N LYS A 18 31.49 19.34 -16.72
CA LYS A 18 31.58 19.32 -18.21
C LYS A 18 32.79 20.08 -18.77
N THR A 19 33.38 20.96 -17.98
CA THR A 19 34.56 21.77 -18.35
C THR A 19 35.89 21.10 -17.99
N ASP A 20 35.87 20.00 -17.24
CA ASP A 20 37.09 19.37 -16.75
C ASP A 20 37.74 18.49 -17.83
N GLN A 21 39.03 18.71 -18.07
CA GLN A 21 39.79 17.80 -18.92
C GLN A 21 40.13 16.53 -18.14
N ALA A 22 39.71 15.38 -18.69
CA ALA A 22 39.95 14.05 -18.13
C ALA A 22 41.43 13.63 -18.23
N ILE A 23 42.28 14.24 -17.40
CA ILE A 23 43.72 14.03 -17.39
C ILE A 23 44.06 12.93 -16.36
N ALA A 24 44.84 11.93 -16.79
CA ALA A 24 45.39 10.88 -15.94
C ALA A 24 46.83 11.21 -15.46
N GLY A 25 47.32 10.53 -14.43
CA GLY A 25 48.68 10.69 -13.88
C GLY A 25 48.68 11.30 -12.48
N PRO A 26 49.84 11.42 -11.80
CA PRO A 26 49.92 11.81 -10.38
C PRO A 26 49.23 13.12 -10.01
N ASN A 27 49.10 14.04 -10.98
CA ASN A 27 48.44 15.34 -10.82
C ASN A 27 47.17 15.49 -11.67
N GLY A 28 46.69 14.39 -12.27
CA GLY A 28 45.49 14.40 -13.11
C GLY A 28 44.22 14.34 -12.26
N ILE A 29 43.18 15.06 -12.68
CA ILE A 29 41.90 15.16 -11.97
C ILE A 29 41.27 13.76 -11.77
N MET A 30 41.42 12.86 -12.74
CA MET A 30 40.94 11.48 -12.59
C MET A 30 41.67 10.69 -11.49
N ASN A 31 42.95 10.97 -11.26
CA ASN A 31 43.76 10.33 -10.24
C ASN A 31 43.44 10.91 -8.85
N ALA A 32 43.11 12.20 -8.76
CA ALA A 32 42.63 12.83 -7.52
C ALA A 32 41.28 12.26 -7.07
N GLN A 33 40.32 12.12 -7.99
CA GLN A 33 39.04 11.49 -7.70
C GLN A 33 39.21 10.04 -7.21
N ALA A 34 40.05 9.26 -7.90
CA ALA A 34 40.34 7.88 -7.53
C ALA A 34 41.07 7.77 -6.16
N GLN A 35 41.96 8.71 -5.84
CA GLN A 35 42.63 8.76 -4.53
C GLN A 35 41.63 9.08 -3.40
N SER A 36 40.70 10.03 -3.61
CA SER A 36 39.65 10.35 -2.64
C SER A 36 38.72 9.15 -2.38
N LEU A 37 38.36 8.40 -3.42
CA LEU A 37 37.55 7.18 -3.29
C LEU A 37 38.30 6.06 -2.56
N LEU A 38 39.58 5.88 -2.89
CA LEU A 38 40.43 4.89 -2.21
C LEU A 38 40.60 5.24 -0.72
N ASN A 39 40.81 6.51 -0.39
CA ASN A 39 40.91 6.97 1.00
C ASN A 39 39.61 6.75 1.79
N ARG A 40 38.45 7.08 1.20
CA ARG A 40 37.15 6.79 1.83
C ARG A 40 36.93 5.31 2.06
N THR A 41 37.38 4.47 1.12
CA THR A 41 37.26 3.02 1.24
C THR A 41 38.08 2.51 2.42
N GLU A 42 39.33 2.97 2.57
CA GLU A 42 40.19 2.62 3.70
C GLU A 42 39.61 3.13 5.03
N TYR A 43 39.10 4.37 5.05
CA TYR A 43 38.42 4.94 6.23
C TYR A 43 37.20 4.11 6.64
N LEU A 44 36.34 3.75 5.68
CA LEU A 44 35.18 2.92 5.96
C LEU A 44 35.56 1.50 6.41
N GLN A 45 36.70 0.98 5.97
CA GLN A 45 37.22 -0.29 6.45
C GLN A 45 37.75 -0.19 7.88
N SER A 46 38.37 0.93 8.28
CA SER A 46 38.77 1.15 9.67
C SER A 46 37.60 1.47 10.61
N GLU A 47 36.53 2.06 10.08
CA GLU A 47 35.27 2.28 10.82
C GLU A 47 34.36 1.04 10.83
N LYS A 48 34.75 -0.03 10.12
CA LYS A 48 33.99 -1.27 10.11
C LYS A 48 34.10 -1.92 11.50
N ALA A 49 32.95 -2.09 12.15
CA ALA A 49 32.85 -2.74 13.46
C ALA A 49 33.62 -4.07 13.48
N SER A 50 34.44 -4.27 14.51
CA SER A 50 35.21 -5.49 14.69
C SER A 50 34.29 -6.68 15.01
N ASN A 51 34.77 -7.91 14.85
CA ASN A 51 34.02 -9.10 15.30
C ASN A 51 33.78 -9.06 16.83
N GLU A 52 34.62 -8.37 17.58
CA GLU A 52 34.44 -8.12 19.02
C GLU A 52 33.36 -7.05 19.28
N ASP A 53 33.19 -6.07 18.39
CA ASP A 53 32.04 -5.14 18.41
C ASP A 53 30.72 -5.82 18.03
N LEU A 54 30.79 -6.86 17.17
CA LEU A 54 29.66 -7.69 16.77
C LEU A 54 29.25 -8.71 17.86
N GLU A 55 30.20 -9.29 18.60
CA GLU A 55 29.89 -10.10 19.79
C GLU A 55 29.38 -9.24 20.96
N ASN A 56 29.73 -7.95 21.00
CA ASN A 56 29.20 -6.98 21.95
C ASN A 56 27.89 -6.30 21.47
N VAL A 57 27.15 -6.87 20.51
CA VAL A 57 25.84 -6.34 20.07
C VAL A 57 24.81 -6.44 21.19
N LYS A 58 24.75 -5.30 21.90
CA LYS A 58 23.94 -4.87 23.03
C LYS A 58 22.44 -5.17 22.89
N LEU A 59 21.76 -5.35 24.03
CA LEU A 59 20.31 -5.19 24.11
C LEU A 59 19.93 -3.76 23.71
N GLN A 60 18.94 -3.59 22.83
CA GLN A 60 18.55 -2.27 22.32
C GLN A 60 17.08 -1.98 22.65
N ILE A 61 16.80 -0.80 23.19
CA ILE A 61 15.46 -0.22 23.19
C ILE A 61 15.44 0.92 22.18
N SER A 62 14.58 0.82 21.16
CA SER A 62 14.33 1.89 20.19
C SER A 62 13.30 2.85 20.76
N THR A 63 13.67 4.13 20.92
CA THR A 63 12.73 5.19 21.36
C THR A 63 12.28 6.02 20.17
N ALA A 64 10.98 6.26 20.03
CA ALA A 64 10.41 7.01 18.90
C ALA A 64 10.77 8.51 18.90
N LYS A 65 11.47 9.02 19.92
CA LYS A 65 11.76 10.46 20.04
C LYS A 65 13.13 10.86 20.63
N SER A 66 13.96 9.92 21.10
CA SER A 66 15.19 10.28 21.86
C SER A 66 16.43 9.37 21.63
N GLY A 67 16.48 8.61 20.54
CA GLY A 67 17.63 7.73 20.23
C GLY A 67 17.61 6.37 20.94
N VAL A 68 18.49 5.45 20.51
CA VAL A 68 18.56 4.05 20.99
C VAL A 68 19.29 3.98 22.32
N LYS A 69 18.69 3.35 23.34
CA LYS A 69 19.33 3.07 24.65
C LYS A 69 19.87 1.64 24.67
N PHE A 70 21.10 1.48 25.17
CA PHE A 70 21.83 0.21 25.15
C PHE A 70 21.99 -0.39 26.54
N PHE A 71 21.75 -1.69 26.68
CA PHE A 71 22.00 -2.46 27.91
C PHE A 71 22.99 -3.60 27.64
N LYS A 72 23.87 -3.91 28.61
CA LYS A 72 24.90 -4.95 28.45
C LYS A 72 24.37 -6.35 28.78
N THR A 73 23.31 -6.47 29.57
CA THR A 73 22.73 -7.77 29.97
C THR A 73 21.20 -7.67 30.09
N LEU A 74 20.49 -8.80 29.96
CA LEU A 74 19.05 -8.87 30.17
C LEU A 74 18.65 -8.41 31.59
N ALA A 75 19.47 -8.74 32.59
CA ALA A 75 19.27 -8.30 33.96
C ALA A 75 19.30 -6.76 34.10
N GLN A 76 20.11 -6.06 33.30
CA GLN A 76 20.13 -4.60 33.29
C GLN A 76 18.88 -4.00 32.64
N LEU A 77 18.33 -4.64 31.60
CA LEU A 77 17.04 -4.25 31.02
C LEU A 77 15.91 -4.46 32.05
N GLN A 78 15.84 -5.65 32.66
CA GLN A 78 14.79 -5.99 33.62
C GLN A 78 14.82 -5.12 34.89
N ALA A 79 15.99 -4.61 35.27
CA ALA A 79 16.14 -3.66 36.39
C ALA A 79 15.85 -2.20 36.01
N TYR A 80 15.66 -1.88 34.72
CA TYR A 80 15.43 -0.52 34.24
C TYR A 80 13.95 -0.12 34.34
N TYR A 81 13.66 0.97 35.04
CA TYR A 81 12.34 1.61 35.08
C TYR A 81 12.23 2.70 33.99
N PRO A 82 11.45 2.50 32.91
CA PRO A 82 11.20 3.54 31.92
C PRO A 82 10.39 4.70 32.51
N SER A 83 10.77 5.94 32.16
CA SER A 83 10.02 7.16 32.46
C SER A 83 8.77 7.31 31.57
N GLU A 84 7.88 8.27 31.86
CA GLU A 84 6.71 8.58 31.01
C GLU A 84 7.07 8.92 29.56
N THR A 85 8.32 9.31 29.30
CA THR A 85 8.83 9.62 27.96
C THR A 85 9.62 8.49 27.30
N ASP A 86 9.94 7.42 28.03
CA ASP A 86 10.61 6.24 27.47
C ASP A 86 9.55 5.28 26.87
N PRO A 87 9.88 4.56 25.79
CA PRO A 87 9.01 3.52 25.27
C PRO A 87 8.86 2.40 26.30
N GLN A 88 7.62 1.93 26.44
CA GLN A 88 7.29 0.80 27.30
C GLN A 88 7.49 -0.54 26.58
N GLN A 89 8.20 -0.59 25.45
CA GLN A 89 8.46 -1.82 24.68
C GLN A 89 9.95 -1.94 24.33
N ALA A 90 10.51 -3.14 24.42
CA ALA A 90 11.91 -3.46 24.16
C ALA A 90 12.04 -4.76 23.34
N TYR A 91 12.98 -4.81 22.38
CA TYR A 91 13.31 -6.04 21.65
C TYR A 91 14.72 -6.51 22.01
N VAL A 92 14.85 -7.75 22.43
CA VAL A 92 16.11 -8.33 22.90
C VAL A 92 16.66 -9.26 21.83
N PHE A 93 17.57 -8.75 21.00
CA PHE A 93 18.18 -9.50 19.89
C PHE A 93 18.86 -10.82 20.33
N ALA A 94 19.50 -10.85 21.49
CA ALA A 94 20.20 -12.04 22.01
C ALA A 94 19.25 -13.21 22.33
N THR A 95 18.03 -12.92 22.78
CA THR A 95 17.00 -13.94 23.05
C THR A 95 15.95 -14.01 21.95
N GLN A 96 16.00 -13.07 21.00
CA GLN A 96 14.99 -12.82 19.96
C GLN A 96 13.58 -12.60 20.51
N LYS A 97 13.43 -11.96 21.66
CA LYS A 97 12.13 -11.78 22.35
C LYS A 97 11.73 -10.31 22.48
N TYR A 98 10.42 -10.05 22.53
CA TYR A 98 9.85 -8.76 22.88
C TYR A 98 9.51 -8.70 24.37
N TYR A 99 9.79 -7.57 25.00
CA TYR A 99 9.44 -7.27 26.38
C TYR A 99 8.58 -6.02 26.43
N LEU A 100 7.48 -6.06 27.18
CA LEU A 100 6.58 -4.94 27.43
C LEU A 100 6.72 -4.51 28.90
N TRP A 101 6.80 -3.23 29.17
CA TRP A 101 6.79 -2.69 30.52
C TRP A 101 5.35 -2.54 30.99
N ASP A 102 4.93 -3.38 31.94
CA ASP A 102 3.63 -3.30 32.58
C ASP A 102 3.78 -3.34 34.11
N ASN A 103 2.99 -2.51 34.81
CA ASN A 103 2.85 -2.49 36.27
C ASN A 103 4.15 -2.57 37.12
N GLY A 104 5.27 -2.04 36.61
CA GLY A 104 6.53 -2.00 37.35
C GLY A 104 7.53 -3.12 37.02
N SER A 105 7.25 -3.95 36.02
CA SER A 105 8.17 -4.96 35.50
C SER A 105 8.19 -5.02 33.98
N TRP A 106 9.28 -5.55 33.43
CA TRP A 106 9.34 -5.95 32.02
C TRP A 106 8.80 -7.37 31.89
N ASP A 107 7.64 -7.49 31.27
CA ASP A 107 6.97 -8.76 30.97
C ASP A 107 7.45 -9.27 29.61
N ASP A 108 7.84 -10.56 29.57
CA ASP A 108 8.25 -11.24 28.34
C ASP A 108 6.99 -11.61 27.55
N GLU A 109 6.73 -10.91 26.46
CA GLU A 109 5.52 -11.12 25.64
C GLU A 109 5.59 -12.43 24.82
N GLY A 110 6.76 -13.09 24.74
CA GLY A 110 6.99 -14.18 23.77
C GLY A 110 6.88 -13.65 22.33
N VAL A 111 7.52 -14.14 21.28
CA VAL A 111 8.02 -15.44 20.87
C VAL A 111 9.09 -15.13 19.82
N SER A 112 10.14 -15.95 19.67
CA SER A 112 11.13 -15.67 18.63
C SER A 112 10.53 -15.80 17.22
N VAL A 113 11.09 -15.08 16.25
CA VAL A 113 10.70 -15.17 14.82
C VAL A 113 10.75 -16.63 14.33
N LEU A 114 11.66 -17.44 14.88
CA LEU A 114 11.73 -18.89 14.64
C LEU A 114 10.51 -19.63 15.17
N GLN A 115 10.03 -19.30 16.38
CA GLN A 115 8.82 -19.91 16.93
C GLN A 115 7.56 -19.42 16.19
N GLN A 116 7.49 -18.15 15.77
CA GLN A 116 6.41 -17.66 14.92
C GLN A 116 6.42 -18.33 13.55
N SER A 117 7.59 -18.56 12.95
CA SER A 117 7.74 -19.32 11.70
C SER A 117 7.33 -20.78 11.88
N THR A 118 7.65 -21.38 13.02
CA THR A 118 7.28 -22.77 13.34
C THR A 118 5.77 -22.88 13.57
N ASP A 119 5.20 -21.97 14.36
CA ASP A 119 3.76 -21.90 14.64
C ASP A 119 2.97 -21.61 13.35
N TYR A 120 3.47 -20.72 12.48
CA TYR A 120 2.90 -20.44 11.16
C TYR A 120 2.98 -21.64 10.21
N THR A 121 4.10 -22.37 10.21
CA THR A 121 4.26 -23.60 9.40
C THR A 121 3.34 -24.70 9.91
N ASP A 122 3.25 -24.88 11.23
CA ASP A 122 2.36 -25.83 11.87
C ASP A 122 0.88 -25.49 11.63
N ASP A 123 0.51 -24.21 11.62
CA ASP A 123 -0.85 -23.75 11.31
C ASP A 123 -1.19 -23.93 9.82
N LEU A 124 -0.27 -23.65 8.90
CA LEU A 124 -0.42 -23.95 7.47
C LEU A 124 -0.62 -25.45 7.21
N VAL A 125 0.16 -26.31 7.88
CA VAL A 125 0.01 -27.78 7.78
C VAL A 125 -1.29 -28.25 8.43
N ARG A 126 -1.74 -27.61 9.52
CA ARG A 126 -3.03 -27.90 10.19
C ARG A 126 -4.24 -27.50 9.32
N ASP A 127 -4.15 -26.42 8.56
CA ASP A 127 -5.21 -26.02 7.63
C ASP A 127 -5.33 -26.95 6.41
N LEU A 128 -4.22 -27.59 6.01
CA LEU A 128 -4.20 -28.61 4.95
C LEU A 128 -4.84 -29.95 5.36
N PHE A 129 -4.91 -30.27 6.67
CA PHE A 129 -5.44 -31.53 7.17
C PHE A 129 -6.42 -31.34 8.34
N LYS A 130 -7.70 -31.60 8.10
CA LYS A 130 -8.73 -31.64 9.15
C LYS A 130 -8.48 -32.80 10.10
N ARG A 131 -8.51 -32.54 11.41
CA ARG A 131 -8.44 -33.60 12.42
C ARG A 131 -9.72 -34.45 12.40
N GLY A 132 -9.57 -35.74 12.63
CA GLY A 132 -10.67 -36.67 12.90
C GLY A 132 -11.37 -36.36 14.21
N VAL A 133 -12.33 -37.22 14.58
CA VAL A 133 -13.12 -37.03 15.80
C VAL A 133 -12.22 -36.98 17.04
N ASN A 134 -11.21 -37.85 17.12
CA ASN A 134 -10.21 -37.81 18.18
C ASN A 134 -9.16 -36.72 17.88
N ILE A 135 -9.09 -35.69 18.72
CA ILE A 135 -8.17 -34.56 18.61
C ILE A 135 -6.89 -34.71 19.45
N TYR A 136 -6.77 -35.80 20.23
CA TYR A 136 -5.57 -36.12 20.99
C TYR A 136 -4.54 -36.87 20.13
N ASP A 137 -3.33 -36.32 19.99
CA ASP A 137 -2.22 -36.96 19.29
C ASP A 137 -1.32 -37.76 20.27
N PRO A 138 -1.23 -39.09 20.13
CA PRO A 138 -0.42 -39.93 21.01
C PRO A 138 1.10 -39.74 20.83
N LYS A 139 1.59 -39.12 19.73
CA LYS A 139 3.03 -38.99 19.43
C LYS A 139 3.69 -37.75 20.04
N GLY A 140 2.95 -36.99 20.86
CA GLY A 140 3.34 -35.65 21.28
C GLY A 140 3.58 -35.41 22.77
N GLY A 141 3.71 -36.42 23.62
CA GLY A 141 3.79 -36.20 25.07
C GLY A 141 5.20 -35.90 25.63
N PHE A 142 5.25 -35.36 26.84
CA PHE A 142 6.45 -35.20 27.67
C PHE A 142 6.50 -36.33 28.71
N PRO A 143 7.31 -37.39 28.52
CA PRO A 143 7.41 -38.51 29.46
C PRO A 143 7.89 -38.05 30.84
N SER A 144 7.43 -38.73 31.90
CA SER A 144 7.76 -38.41 33.30
C SER A 144 7.42 -36.97 33.69
N LYS A 145 6.42 -36.35 33.02
CA LYS A 145 5.89 -35.02 33.34
C LYS A 145 4.39 -35.07 33.60
N TYR A 146 3.87 -34.06 34.29
CA TYR A 146 2.44 -33.82 34.42
C TYR A 146 2.10 -32.33 34.32
N TRP A 147 0.88 -32.02 33.89
CA TRP A 147 0.32 -30.67 33.94
C TRP A 147 -0.29 -30.41 35.31
N ASN A 148 0.21 -29.41 36.04
CA ASN A 148 -0.31 -29.05 37.35
C ASN A 148 -1.59 -28.21 37.22
N ALA A 149 -2.73 -28.78 37.63
CA ALA A 149 -4.04 -28.15 37.58
C ALA A 149 -4.17 -26.86 38.43
N GLU A 150 -3.23 -26.56 39.32
CA GLU A 150 -3.28 -25.35 40.15
C GLU A 150 -2.62 -24.13 39.51
N ASN A 151 -1.66 -24.32 38.62
CA ASN A 151 -0.85 -23.23 38.07
C ASN A 151 -0.49 -23.37 36.59
N GLY A 152 -0.94 -24.43 35.91
CA GLY A 152 -0.71 -24.66 34.49
C GLY A 152 0.72 -25.03 34.13
N GLN A 153 1.61 -25.21 35.10
CA GLN A 153 3.01 -25.52 34.85
C GLN A 153 3.22 -27.01 34.58
N LEU A 154 4.24 -27.29 33.77
CA LEU A 154 4.70 -28.65 33.47
C LEU A 154 5.72 -29.08 34.54
N ASN A 155 5.32 -29.99 35.41
CA ASN A 155 6.15 -30.46 36.53
C ASN A 155 6.66 -31.87 36.31
N ASP A 156 7.72 -32.24 37.04
CA ASP A 156 8.23 -33.63 37.09
C ASP A 156 7.19 -34.56 37.74
N ALA A 157 6.99 -35.72 37.13
CA ALA A 157 6.09 -36.77 37.60
C ALA A 157 6.84 -38.07 37.84
N LEU A 158 6.18 -39.04 38.48
CA LEU A 158 6.62 -40.43 38.45
C LEU A 158 6.62 -40.94 36.99
N ASP A 159 7.56 -41.84 36.64
CA ASP A 159 7.73 -42.43 35.29
C ASP A 159 6.47 -43.08 34.68
N LYS A 160 5.42 -43.26 35.47
CA LYS A 160 4.12 -43.76 35.01
C LYS A 160 3.24 -42.71 34.33
N PHE A 161 3.58 -41.42 34.42
CA PHE A 161 2.78 -40.34 33.85
C PHE A 161 3.46 -39.68 32.64
N ILE A 162 2.63 -39.13 31.76
CA ILE A 162 3.02 -38.34 30.61
C ILE A 162 2.10 -37.14 30.49
N ALA A 163 2.68 -35.96 30.28
CA ALA A 163 1.92 -34.76 29.97
C ALA A 163 1.73 -34.67 28.46
N SER A 164 0.51 -34.43 27.98
CA SER A 164 0.27 -34.22 26.56
C SER A 164 0.94 -32.92 26.09
N LYS A 165 1.24 -32.81 24.80
CA LYS A 165 1.32 -31.51 24.13
C LYS A 165 0.01 -30.75 24.30
N LEU A 166 0.06 -29.44 24.14
CA LEU A 166 -1.12 -28.59 24.18
C LEU A 166 -2.06 -28.93 23.02
N ILE A 167 -3.31 -29.23 23.38
CA ILE A 167 -4.37 -29.64 22.45
C ILE A 167 -5.28 -28.44 22.23
N VAL A 168 -5.44 -28.03 20.97
CA VAL A 168 -6.35 -26.94 20.62
C VAL A 168 -7.79 -27.37 20.87
N VAL A 169 -8.55 -26.53 21.57
CA VAL A 169 -9.98 -26.71 21.85
C VAL A 169 -10.76 -25.45 21.51
N THR A 170 -12.06 -25.58 21.35
CA THR A 170 -12.98 -24.46 21.15
C THR A 170 -13.59 -24.05 22.50
N PRO A 171 -13.47 -22.78 22.92
CA PRO A 171 -14.13 -22.29 24.13
C PRO A 171 -15.63 -22.60 24.14
N GLY A 172 -16.17 -23.00 25.29
CA GLY A 172 -17.61 -23.25 25.45
C GLY A 172 -18.15 -24.52 24.79
N VAL A 173 -17.33 -25.30 24.09
CA VAL A 173 -17.71 -26.61 23.55
C VAL A 173 -17.44 -27.71 24.58
N GLU A 174 -18.43 -28.57 24.85
CA GLU A 174 -18.24 -29.70 25.76
C GLU A 174 -17.42 -30.82 25.10
N TYR A 175 -16.35 -31.25 25.76
CA TYR A 175 -15.49 -32.36 25.36
C TYR A 175 -15.69 -33.55 26.31
N GLN A 176 -15.38 -34.74 25.80
CA GLN A 176 -15.46 -35.99 26.54
C GLN A 176 -14.17 -36.81 26.35
N VAL A 177 -13.74 -37.44 27.43
CA VAL A 177 -12.59 -38.37 27.49
C VAL A 177 -13.06 -39.76 27.92
N PRO A 178 -12.23 -40.82 27.79
CA PRO A 178 -12.57 -42.15 28.25
C PRO A 178 -12.97 -42.19 29.72
N ASN A 179 -13.90 -43.09 30.05
CA ASN A 179 -14.42 -43.29 31.40
C ASN A 179 -13.43 -43.89 32.42
N PHE A 180 -12.18 -44.10 32.00
CA PHE A 180 -11.08 -44.48 32.87
C PHE A 180 -10.16 -43.29 33.21
N TYR A 181 -10.37 -42.11 32.61
CA TYR A 181 -9.54 -40.93 32.86
C TYR A 181 -9.88 -40.27 34.19
N ASN A 182 -8.93 -40.23 35.11
CA ASN A 182 -9.06 -39.64 36.44
C ASN A 182 -7.95 -38.62 36.79
N GLN A 183 -7.24 -38.12 35.79
CA GLN A 183 -6.04 -37.28 35.92
C GLN A 183 -6.37 -35.80 35.67
N GLN A 184 -5.34 -34.96 35.72
CA GLN A 184 -5.44 -33.52 35.72
C GLN A 184 -5.56 -32.92 34.31
N ILE A 185 -6.34 -31.85 34.18
CA ILE A 185 -6.50 -31.04 32.97
C ILE A 185 -6.12 -29.60 33.30
N VAL A 186 -5.41 -28.93 32.40
CA VAL A 186 -5.15 -27.49 32.46
C VAL A 186 -5.75 -26.79 31.26
N TYR A 187 -6.30 -25.60 31.47
CA TYR A 187 -6.86 -24.72 30.45
C TYR A 187 -5.95 -23.51 30.29
N LEU A 188 -5.56 -23.22 29.05
CA LEU A 188 -4.63 -22.15 28.72
C LEU A 188 -5.21 -21.29 27.58
N ASP A 189 -4.94 -19.99 27.60
CA ASP A 189 -5.40 -19.06 26.58
C ASP A 189 -4.55 -19.12 25.29
N GLU A 190 -4.80 -18.24 24.33
CA GLU A 190 -4.07 -18.20 23.06
C GLU A 190 -2.56 -17.92 23.22
N TYR A 191 -2.16 -17.29 24.32
CA TYR A 191 -0.78 -17.00 24.69
C TYR A 191 -0.16 -18.09 25.58
N LYS A 192 -0.89 -19.21 25.77
CA LYS A 192 -0.50 -20.34 26.64
C LYS A 192 -0.37 -19.92 28.12
N ILE A 193 -1.10 -18.88 28.54
CA ILE A 193 -1.19 -18.44 29.93
C ILE A 193 -2.28 -19.26 30.64
N PHE A 194 -2.01 -19.66 31.88
CA PHE A 194 -2.90 -20.49 32.68
C PHE A 194 -4.20 -19.76 33.05
N ILE A 195 -5.33 -20.36 32.70
CA ILE A 195 -6.66 -19.85 33.04
C ILE A 195 -7.17 -20.56 34.29
N SER A 196 -7.19 -21.89 34.26
CA SER A 196 -7.69 -22.74 35.35
C SER A 196 -7.30 -24.21 35.09
N GLY A 197 -7.54 -25.09 36.06
CA GLY A 197 -7.34 -26.53 35.88
C GLY A 197 -8.31 -27.38 36.69
N GLU A 198 -8.40 -28.65 36.33
CA GLU A 198 -9.26 -29.64 36.97
C GLU A 198 -8.43 -30.82 37.44
N LYS A 199 -8.52 -31.18 38.72
CA LYS A 199 -7.74 -32.29 39.29
C LYS A 199 -8.31 -33.67 38.97
N SER A 200 -9.60 -33.75 38.64
CA SER A 200 -10.29 -34.99 38.27
C SER A 200 -11.61 -34.71 37.57
N LEU A 201 -11.99 -35.56 36.61
CA LEU A 201 -13.26 -35.49 35.87
C LEU A 201 -14.31 -36.52 36.32
N ILE A 202 -14.03 -37.33 37.35
CA ILE A 202 -14.93 -38.43 37.77
C ILE A 202 -16.33 -37.91 38.13
N ALA A 203 -16.41 -36.77 38.83
CA ALA A 203 -17.68 -36.17 39.24
C ALA A 203 -18.48 -35.51 38.08
N LYS A 204 -17.92 -35.50 36.86
CA LYS A 204 -18.48 -34.84 35.67
C LYS A 204 -18.73 -35.82 34.51
N ASP A 205 -18.90 -37.11 34.81
CA ASP A 205 -19.08 -38.16 33.78
C ASP A 205 -18.03 -38.11 32.66
N PHE A 206 -16.77 -37.76 33.01
CA PHE A 206 -15.65 -37.70 32.07
C PHE A 206 -15.82 -36.66 30.96
N LYS A 207 -16.58 -35.60 31.26
CA LYS A 207 -16.84 -34.47 30.38
C LYS A 207 -16.35 -33.17 30.98
N PHE A 208 -16.00 -32.21 30.12
CA PHE A 208 -15.61 -30.87 30.53
C PHE A 208 -15.88 -29.84 29.45
N THR A 209 -16.10 -28.58 29.85
CA THR A 209 -16.29 -27.46 28.94
C THR A 209 -15.20 -26.43 29.21
N PRO A 210 -14.28 -26.17 28.26
CA PRO A 210 -13.25 -25.17 28.44
C PRO A 210 -13.84 -23.76 28.68
N PRO A 211 -13.29 -22.97 29.62
CA PRO A 211 -13.66 -21.56 29.83
C PRO A 211 -13.61 -20.72 28.54
N VAL A 212 -14.34 -19.58 28.54
CA VAL A 212 -14.63 -18.72 27.36
C VAL A 212 -13.37 -18.16 26.66
N ASN A 213 -12.22 -18.14 27.34
CA ASN A 213 -10.93 -17.69 26.82
C ASN A 213 -9.93 -18.84 26.56
N THR A 214 -10.34 -20.10 26.67
CA THR A 214 -9.43 -21.24 26.53
C THR A 214 -9.15 -21.57 25.07
N LYS A 215 -7.89 -21.50 24.67
CA LYS A 215 -7.44 -21.98 23.36
C LYS A 215 -6.85 -23.39 23.43
N PHE A 216 -6.18 -23.72 24.52
CA PHE A 216 -5.48 -24.99 24.66
C PHE A 216 -5.86 -25.74 25.93
N VAL A 217 -5.77 -27.06 25.85
CA VAL A 217 -5.86 -27.98 26.96
C VAL A 217 -4.57 -28.80 27.07
N GLY A 218 -4.01 -28.89 28.28
CA GLY A 218 -2.97 -29.86 28.64
C GLY A 218 -3.58 -31.01 29.45
N LEU A 219 -3.24 -32.25 29.11
CA LEU A 219 -3.72 -33.46 29.78
C LEU A 219 -2.57 -34.19 30.47
N THR A 220 -2.81 -34.70 31.67
CA THR A 220 -1.90 -35.67 32.31
C THR A 220 -2.45 -37.06 32.09
N LEU A 221 -1.64 -38.00 31.59
CA LEU A 221 -2.08 -39.36 31.25
C LEU A 221 -1.18 -40.39 31.93
N GLU A 222 -1.71 -41.57 32.22
CA GLU A 222 -0.87 -42.73 32.52
C GLU A 222 -0.28 -43.29 31.23
N HIS A 223 0.97 -43.76 31.29
CA HIS A 223 1.73 -44.21 30.13
C HIS A 223 1.00 -45.32 29.35
N ASP A 224 0.32 -46.22 30.05
CA ASP A 224 -0.43 -47.35 29.46
C ASP A 224 -1.64 -46.92 28.61
N TRP A 225 -2.10 -45.67 28.76
CA TRP A 225 -3.29 -45.18 28.06
C TRP A 225 -2.96 -44.35 26.83
N VAL A 226 -1.72 -43.94 26.63
CA VAL A 226 -1.31 -43.02 25.54
C VAL A 226 -1.80 -43.51 24.18
N SER A 227 -1.63 -44.79 23.87
CA SER A 227 -2.00 -45.35 22.56
C SER A 227 -3.50 -45.55 22.37
N THR A 228 -4.30 -45.48 23.44
CA THR A 228 -5.75 -45.74 23.41
C THR A 228 -6.57 -44.57 23.95
N PHE A 229 -5.92 -43.44 24.26
CA PHE A 229 -6.60 -42.26 24.76
C PHE A 229 -7.27 -41.49 23.63
N MET A 230 -8.45 -40.93 23.92
CA MET A 230 -9.16 -40.07 23.00
C MET A 230 -9.68 -38.83 23.70
N LEU A 231 -9.66 -37.72 22.98
CA LEU A 231 -10.36 -36.51 23.36
C LEU A 231 -11.20 -36.09 22.17
N CYS A 232 -12.50 -35.88 22.35
CA CYS A 232 -13.36 -35.36 21.29
C CYS A 232 -14.50 -34.54 21.85
N GLU A 233 -15.17 -33.77 20.99
CA GLU A 233 -16.42 -33.10 21.37
C GLU A 233 -17.43 -34.15 21.84
N SER A 234 -18.09 -33.89 22.97
CA SER A 234 -19.04 -34.80 23.62
C SER A 234 -20.15 -35.24 22.65
N ALA A 235 -20.65 -34.32 21.81
CA ALA A 235 -21.64 -34.61 20.77
C ALA A 235 -21.16 -35.56 19.66
N LYS A 236 -19.85 -35.73 19.49
CA LYS A 236 -19.22 -36.61 18.49
C LYS A 236 -18.62 -37.87 19.11
N TYR A 237 -18.73 -38.02 20.44
CA TYR A 237 -18.17 -39.18 21.14
C TYR A 237 -18.92 -40.46 20.75
N PRO A 238 -18.22 -41.53 20.34
CA PRO A 238 -18.85 -42.78 19.91
C PRO A 238 -19.72 -43.40 21.03
N PRO A 239 -20.96 -43.83 20.73
CA PRO A 239 -21.94 -44.28 21.74
C PRO A 239 -21.65 -45.68 22.34
N ILE A 240 -20.67 -46.40 21.81
CA ILE A 240 -20.17 -47.69 22.31
C ILE A 240 -18.68 -47.48 22.57
N TYR A 241 -18.07 -48.16 23.56
CA TYR A 241 -16.67 -48.08 24.01
C TYR A 241 -15.56 -48.28 22.94
N GLY A 242 -15.78 -47.93 21.68
CA GLY A 242 -14.83 -47.97 20.59
C GLY A 242 -13.92 -46.76 20.62
N TYR A 243 -12.65 -47.00 20.91
CA TYR A 243 -11.57 -46.07 20.64
C TYR A 243 -11.58 -45.64 19.16
N VAL A 244 -11.53 -44.33 18.93
CA VAL A 244 -11.31 -43.76 17.59
C VAL A 244 -9.86 -43.26 17.52
N PRO A 245 -9.03 -43.80 16.61
CA PRO A 245 -7.65 -43.35 16.49
C PRO A 245 -7.58 -41.90 16.00
N TYR A 246 -6.56 -41.18 16.49
CA TYR A 246 -6.18 -39.89 15.93
C TYR A 246 -5.93 -40.05 14.41
N THR A 247 -6.63 -39.24 13.63
CA THR A 247 -6.58 -39.31 12.17
C THR A 247 -6.56 -37.90 11.60
N LEU A 248 -5.81 -37.71 10.51
CA LEU A 248 -5.78 -36.48 9.73
C LEU A 248 -6.45 -36.75 8.38
N TYR A 249 -7.34 -35.85 7.94
CA TYR A 249 -8.11 -35.97 6.70
C TYR A 249 -7.99 -34.68 5.89
N ASN A 250 -7.62 -34.76 4.61
CA ASN A 250 -7.79 -33.66 3.66
C ASN A 250 -9.06 -33.93 2.82
N GLY A 251 -9.93 -32.92 2.71
CA GLY A 251 -11.24 -33.05 2.08
C GLY A 251 -11.19 -33.35 0.58
N SER A 252 -10.17 -32.86 -0.13
CA SER A 252 -9.95 -33.12 -1.56
C SER A 252 -8.54 -32.66 -1.96
N PHE A 253 -7.56 -33.56 -1.93
CA PHE A 253 -6.24 -33.24 -2.48
C PHE A 253 -6.32 -33.31 -4.00
N ARG A 254 -6.11 -32.17 -4.67
CA ARG A 254 -6.14 -32.04 -6.14
C ARG A 254 -4.71 -31.85 -6.63
N LEU A 255 -4.27 -32.76 -7.50
CA LEU A 255 -3.00 -32.63 -8.22
C LEU A 255 -3.26 -31.97 -9.58
N THR A 256 -2.42 -30.99 -9.91
CA THR A 256 -2.40 -30.30 -11.22
C THR A 256 -1.76 -31.20 -12.29
N PRO A 257 -1.99 -30.92 -13.60
CA PRO A 257 -1.42 -31.72 -14.69
C PRO A 257 0.10 -31.96 -14.58
N SER A 258 0.86 -30.94 -14.21
CA SER A 258 2.32 -31.03 -14.05
C SER A 258 2.76 -31.95 -12.90
N GLN A 259 1.93 -32.11 -11.88
CA GLN A 259 2.19 -33.00 -10.73
C GLN A 259 1.78 -34.46 -11.02
N ILE A 260 1.05 -34.71 -12.11
CA ILE A 260 0.59 -36.04 -12.51
C ILE A 260 1.61 -36.73 -13.44
N VAL A 261 2.39 -35.95 -14.18
CA VAL A 261 3.45 -36.40 -15.09
C VAL A 261 4.66 -36.85 -14.25
N GLY A 262 4.61 -38.10 -13.77
CA GLY A 262 5.67 -38.69 -12.93
C GLY A 262 5.15 -39.60 -11.82
N LEU A 263 3.86 -39.53 -11.49
CA LEU A 263 3.28 -40.43 -10.49
C LEU A 263 3.22 -41.85 -11.05
N GLU A 264 3.96 -42.80 -10.46
CA GLU A 264 3.89 -44.21 -10.88
C GLU A 264 2.46 -44.75 -10.80
N GLN A 265 2.09 -45.64 -11.73
CA GLN A 265 0.78 -46.28 -11.75
C GLN A 265 0.50 -47.07 -10.45
N SER A 266 1.54 -47.60 -9.80
CA SER A 266 1.51 -48.27 -8.50
C SER A 266 0.96 -47.35 -7.38
N VAL A 267 1.35 -46.06 -7.40
CA VAL A 267 0.91 -45.02 -6.46
C VAL A 267 -0.52 -44.59 -6.76
N LYS A 268 -0.86 -44.40 -8.05
CA LYS A 268 -2.23 -44.09 -8.48
C LYS A 268 -3.23 -45.15 -8.03
N ASN A 269 -2.85 -46.43 -8.15
CA ASN A 269 -3.67 -47.56 -7.71
C ASN A 269 -3.81 -47.63 -6.18
N SER A 270 -2.77 -47.26 -5.44
CA SER A 270 -2.76 -47.31 -3.97
C SER A 270 -3.58 -46.19 -3.32
N LEU A 271 -3.68 -45.05 -3.99
CA LEU A 271 -4.39 -43.86 -3.47
C LEU A 271 -5.86 -43.78 -3.90
N SER A 272 -6.41 -44.80 -4.58
CA SER A 272 -7.79 -44.80 -5.07
C SER A 272 -8.15 -43.54 -5.88
N VAL A 273 -7.18 -43.10 -6.68
CA VAL A 273 -7.25 -41.89 -7.48
C VAL A 273 -8.45 -41.92 -8.45
N LYS A 274 -9.15 -40.80 -8.57
CA LYS A 274 -10.13 -40.54 -9.63
C LYS A 274 -9.60 -39.48 -10.58
N ILE A 275 -9.71 -39.74 -11.88
CA ILE A 275 -9.45 -38.73 -12.91
C ILE A 275 -10.77 -38.02 -13.20
N GLN A 276 -10.86 -36.73 -12.88
CA GLN A 276 -12.12 -35.99 -13.05
C GLN A 276 -12.39 -35.59 -14.50
N ASN A 277 -11.34 -35.38 -15.28
CA ASN A 277 -11.40 -35.17 -16.72
C ASN A 277 -10.20 -35.86 -17.35
N ILE A 278 -10.40 -36.73 -18.35
CA ILE A 278 -9.29 -37.43 -19.03
C ILE A 278 -8.62 -36.55 -20.09
N ILE A 279 -9.23 -35.43 -20.50
CA ILE A 279 -8.69 -34.53 -21.53
C ILE A 279 -7.56 -33.69 -20.97
N ASP A 280 -6.32 -34.06 -21.29
CA ASP A 280 -5.12 -33.27 -21.04
C ASP A 280 -4.77 -32.43 -22.27
N THR A 281 -4.98 -31.11 -22.17
CA THR A 281 -4.79 -30.19 -23.29
C THR A 281 -3.34 -30.05 -23.74
N SER A 282 -2.36 -30.51 -22.94
CA SER A 282 -0.95 -30.53 -23.32
C SER A 282 -0.64 -31.59 -24.39
N ASN A 283 -1.49 -32.62 -24.53
CA ASN A 283 -1.32 -33.70 -25.50
C ASN A 283 -2.10 -33.49 -26.80
N VAL A 284 -2.48 -32.23 -27.09
CA VAL A 284 -3.32 -31.89 -28.24
C VAL A 284 -2.48 -31.63 -29.50
N ILE A 285 -2.89 -32.22 -30.61
CA ILE A 285 -2.30 -32.00 -31.94
C ILE A 285 -3.24 -31.11 -32.75
N LEU A 286 -2.83 -29.86 -33.01
CA LEU A 286 -3.63 -28.88 -33.74
C LEU A 286 -3.70 -29.19 -35.25
N GLY A 287 -4.81 -28.84 -35.89
CA GLY A 287 -4.97 -28.91 -37.36
C GLY A 287 -5.19 -30.32 -37.92
N ARG A 288 -5.57 -31.28 -37.07
CA ARG A 288 -5.83 -32.66 -37.45
C ARG A 288 -7.12 -33.16 -36.81
N TYR A 289 -7.71 -34.18 -37.39
CA TYR A 289 -8.80 -34.95 -36.79
C TYR A 289 -8.55 -36.45 -36.97
N ILE A 290 -9.24 -37.28 -36.20
CA ILE A 290 -9.14 -38.74 -36.31
C ILE A 290 -10.30 -39.28 -37.13
N GLU A 291 -10.00 -40.05 -38.17
CA GLU A 291 -11.00 -40.76 -38.95
C GLU A 291 -11.59 -41.94 -38.13
N TRP A 292 -12.88 -41.86 -37.78
CA TRP A 292 -13.50 -42.77 -36.82
C TRP A 292 -13.49 -44.27 -37.21
N ASN A 293 -13.47 -44.57 -38.51
CA ASN A 293 -13.56 -45.92 -39.06
C ASN A 293 -12.18 -46.58 -39.29
N THR A 294 -11.08 -45.80 -39.28
CA THR A 294 -9.73 -46.32 -39.51
C THR A 294 -8.76 -46.01 -38.37
N GLY A 295 -9.09 -45.07 -37.48
CA GLY A 295 -8.19 -44.60 -36.43
C GLY A 295 -7.01 -43.78 -36.95
N ARG A 296 -7.02 -43.40 -38.24
CA ARG A 296 -5.93 -42.62 -38.84
C ARG A 296 -6.10 -41.14 -38.54
N ASP A 297 -4.98 -40.50 -38.27
CA ASP A 297 -4.89 -39.04 -38.21
C ASP A 297 -4.96 -38.50 -39.64
N LEU A 298 -5.95 -37.67 -39.92
CA LEU A 298 -6.09 -36.98 -41.19
C LEU A 298 -5.79 -35.49 -40.98
N ASP A 299 -5.04 -34.92 -41.91
CA ASP A 299 -4.83 -33.49 -41.96
C ASP A 299 -6.13 -32.81 -42.36
N GLU A 300 -6.49 -31.74 -41.68
CA GLU A 300 -7.72 -31.02 -41.99
C GLU A 300 -7.51 -30.07 -43.18
N PRO A 301 -8.34 -30.14 -44.23
CA PRO A 301 -8.23 -29.21 -45.35
C PRO A 301 -8.67 -27.79 -44.94
N ALA A 302 -7.71 -26.98 -44.51
CA ALA A 302 -7.65 -25.52 -44.63
C ALA A 302 -8.83 -24.67 -44.07
N SER A 303 -9.46 -25.04 -42.95
CA SER A 303 -10.23 -24.07 -42.13
C SER A 303 -10.34 -24.46 -40.64
N GLU A 304 -9.28 -24.20 -39.87
CA GLU A 304 -9.15 -23.92 -38.42
C GLU A 304 -10.11 -24.52 -37.34
N ALA A 305 -10.85 -25.59 -37.60
CA ALA A 305 -11.88 -25.99 -36.64
C ALA A 305 -11.47 -27.07 -35.63
N TYR A 306 -10.58 -28.03 -35.93
CA TYR A 306 -10.34 -29.19 -35.05
C TYR A 306 -8.89 -29.45 -34.63
N CYS A 307 -8.78 -30.20 -33.54
CA CYS A 307 -7.56 -30.80 -33.04
C CYS A 307 -7.80 -32.24 -32.62
N ILE A 308 -6.72 -33.02 -32.53
CA ILE A 308 -6.74 -34.35 -31.94
C ILE A 308 -6.35 -34.22 -30.48
N ALA A 309 -7.25 -34.58 -29.59
CA ALA A 309 -6.93 -34.79 -28.18
C ALA A 309 -6.24 -36.17 -28.07
N GLY A 310 -5.03 -36.21 -27.48
CA GLY A 310 -4.08 -37.33 -27.50
C GLY A 310 -4.58 -38.69 -26.98
N TYR A 311 -3.69 -39.67 -26.84
CA TYR A 311 -4.06 -41.00 -26.33
C TYR A 311 -4.35 -40.93 -24.82
N TYR A 312 -5.62 -41.02 -24.46
CA TYR A 312 -6.06 -41.00 -23.06
C TYR A 312 -6.38 -42.41 -22.57
N ALA A 313 -5.77 -42.80 -21.46
CA ALA A 313 -6.01 -44.10 -20.85
C ALA A 313 -7.48 -44.22 -20.39
N VAL A 314 -8.13 -45.32 -20.77
CA VAL A 314 -9.51 -45.65 -20.38
C VAL A 314 -9.62 -47.12 -19.97
N LYS A 315 -10.60 -47.43 -19.13
CA LYS A 315 -10.88 -48.82 -18.73
C LYS A 315 -11.73 -49.51 -19.78
N ALA A 316 -11.38 -50.74 -20.18
CA ALA A 316 -12.23 -51.57 -21.04
C ALA A 316 -13.61 -51.82 -20.40
N ASN A 317 -14.64 -52.03 -21.23
CA ASN A 317 -16.02 -52.27 -20.81
C ASN A 317 -16.59 -51.24 -19.82
N THR A 318 -16.13 -49.99 -19.86
CA THR A 318 -16.56 -48.92 -18.93
C THR A 318 -17.33 -47.84 -19.69
N GLU A 319 -18.40 -47.34 -19.08
CA GLU A 319 -19.20 -46.23 -19.61
C GLU A 319 -18.57 -44.88 -19.26
N TYR A 320 -18.37 -44.04 -20.27
CA TYR A 320 -17.88 -42.67 -20.16
C TYR A 320 -18.94 -41.69 -20.69
N GLN A 321 -18.86 -40.45 -20.21
CA GLN A 321 -19.73 -39.35 -20.59
C GLN A 321 -18.91 -38.11 -20.98
N THR A 322 -19.38 -37.38 -21.99
CA THR A 322 -18.77 -36.15 -22.50
C THR A 322 -19.61 -34.91 -22.16
N SER A 323 -19.02 -33.72 -22.26
CA SER A 323 -19.78 -32.45 -22.25
C SER A 323 -20.96 -32.48 -23.23
N SER A 324 -22.05 -31.80 -22.89
CA SER A 324 -23.31 -31.82 -23.66
C SER A 324 -23.16 -31.29 -25.09
N PHE A 325 -22.25 -30.34 -25.32
CA PHE A 325 -21.95 -29.78 -26.63
C PHE A 325 -21.08 -30.68 -27.52
N TYR A 326 -20.37 -31.67 -26.96
CA TYR A 326 -19.41 -32.49 -27.72
C TYR A 326 -20.12 -33.39 -28.74
N ASP A 327 -20.05 -33.06 -30.02
CA ASP A 327 -20.73 -33.79 -31.12
C ASP A 327 -19.78 -34.46 -32.11
N GLN A 328 -18.48 -34.50 -31.78
CA GLN A 328 -17.41 -34.94 -32.67
C GLN A 328 -17.05 -36.44 -32.55
N GLN A 329 -16.21 -36.91 -33.48
CA GLN A 329 -15.82 -38.31 -33.61
C GLN A 329 -14.63 -38.72 -32.73
N PHE A 330 -14.56 -40.00 -32.36
CA PHE A 330 -13.49 -40.56 -31.51
C PHE A 330 -13.20 -42.03 -31.81
N CYS A 331 -12.02 -42.50 -31.41
CA CYS A 331 -11.52 -43.86 -31.66
C CYS A 331 -10.95 -44.51 -30.40
N PHE A 332 -11.10 -45.83 -30.32
CA PHE A 332 -10.58 -46.70 -29.26
C PHE A 332 -9.37 -47.49 -29.75
N TYR A 333 -8.39 -47.69 -28.87
CA TYR A 333 -7.13 -48.37 -29.16
C TYR A 333 -6.77 -49.34 -28.02
N ASN A 334 -6.03 -50.41 -28.34
CA ASN A 334 -5.48 -51.31 -27.33
C ASN A 334 -4.19 -50.76 -26.69
N ASP A 335 -3.57 -51.53 -25.79
CA ASP A 335 -2.35 -51.17 -25.06
C ASP A 335 -1.10 -50.97 -25.95
N LYS A 336 -1.17 -51.45 -27.19
CA LYS A 336 -0.16 -51.25 -28.24
C LYS A 336 -0.49 -50.11 -29.20
N PHE A 337 -1.52 -49.31 -28.89
CA PHE A 337 -2.04 -48.22 -29.72
C PHE A 337 -2.62 -48.66 -31.07
N GLU A 338 -3.01 -49.93 -31.22
CA GLU A 338 -3.67 -50.44 -32.43
C GLU A 338 -5.17 -50.10 -32.39
N TYR A 339 -5.71 -49.63 -33.52
CA TYR A 339 -7.13 -49.25 -33.66
C TYR A 339 -8.05 -50.46 -33.44
N LEU A 340 -9.04 -50.29 -32.57
CA LEU A 340 -10.06 -51.31 -32.28
C LEU A 340 -11.39 -50.98 -32.98
N SER A 341 -11.88 -49.76 -32.77
CA SER A 341 -13.13 -49.25 -33.35
C SER A 341 -13.22 -47.73 -33.12
N GLY A 342 -14.23 -47.08 -33.68
CA GLY A 342 -14.53 -45.68 -33.39
C GLY A 342 -15.99 -45.34 -33.64
N GLN A 343 -16.36 -44.10 -33.32
CA GLN A 343 -17.73 -43.60 -33.43
C GLN A 343 -17.72 -42.17 -33.99
N VAL A 344 -18.70 -41.86 -34.83
CA VAL A 344 -18.90 -40.50 -35.38
C VAL A 344 -19.33 -39.51 -34.31
N THR A 345 -20.15 -39.97 -33.36
CA THR A 345 -20.63 -39.17 -32.23
C THR A 345 -21.10 -40.10 -31.11
N ALA A 346 -21.04 -39.63 -29.86
CA ALA A 346 -21.53 -40.39 -28.71
C ALA A 346 -23.06 -40.27 -28.62
N VAL A 347 -23.79 -41.39 -28.74
CA VAL A 347 -25.26 -41.42 -28.62
C VAL A 347 -25.65 -41.00 -27.20
N GLY A 348 -26.38 -39.90 -27.06
CA GLY A 348 -26.73 -39.34 -25.75
C GLY A 348 -25.53 -38.82 -24.95
N LYS A 349 -24.40 -38.49 -25.62
CA LYS A 349 -23.15 -38.00 -25.01
C LYS A 349 -22.50 -39.01 -24.06
N LYS A 350 -22.84 -40.28 -24.22
CA LYS A 350 -22.29 -41.42 -23.49
C LYS A 350 -21.75 -42.45 -24.47
N PHE A 351 -20.72 -43.18 -24.06
CA PHE A 351 -20.18 -44.30 -24.82
C PHE A 351 -19.61 -45.36 -23.87
N THR A 352 -19.64 -46.63 -24.30
CA THR A 352 -18.97 -47.72 -23.60
C THR A 352 -17.75 -48.16 -24.40
N THR A 353 -16.59 -48.18 -23.75
CA THR A 353 -15.34 -48.66 -24.38
C THR A 353 -15.46 -50.16 -24.73
N PRO A 354 -15.02 -50.61 -25.92
CA PRO A 354 -14.95 -52.03 -26.26
C PRO A 354 -14.08 -52.86 -25.30
N ALA A 355 -14.25 -54.19 -25.33
CA ALA A 355 -13.28 -55.11 -24.72
C ALA A 355 -11.87 -54.87 -25.29
N ASN A 356 -10.85 -55.05 -24.46
CA ASN A 356 -9.42 -54.82 -24.78
C ASN A 356 -9.03 -53.36 -25.08
N THR A 357 -9.92 -52.39 -24.86
CA THR A 357 -9.57 -50.98 -24.97
C THR A 357 -8.65 -50.57 -23.82
N ALA A 358 -7.54 -49.91 -24.15
CA ALA A 358 -6.65 -49.27 -23.19
C ALA A 358 -6.60 -47.75 -23.37
N TYR A 359 -6.79 -47.25 -24.60
CA TYR A 359 -6.76 -45.82 -24.90
C TYR A 359 -7.94 -45.37 -25.76
N ILE A 360 -8.26 -44.09 -25.64
CA ILE A 360 -9.21 -43.38 -26.51
C ILE A 360 -8.56 -42.11 -27.04
N ARG A 361 -8.98 -41.65 -28.21
CA ARG A 361 -8.62 -40.33 -28.74
C ARG A 361 -9.84 -39.63 -29.33
N PHE A 362 -9.89 -38.30 -29.24
CA PHE A 362 -11.03 -37.49 -29.69
C PHE A 362 -10.61 -36.52 -30.78
N SER A 363 -11.48 -36.31 -31.77
CA SER A 363 -11.45 -35.09 -32.58
C SER A 363 -12.24 -34.03 -31.81
N VAL A 364 -11.67 -32.86 -31.56
CA VAL A 364 -12.30 -31.81 -30.75
C VAL A 364 -12.24 -30.50 -31.51
N LYS A 365 -13.30 -29.71 -31.51
CA LYS A 365 -13.22 -28.36 -32.07
C LYS A 365 -12.28 -27.52 -31.19
N VAL A 366 -11.38 -26.72 -31.77
CA VAL A 366 -10.41 -25.93 -31.00
C VAL A 366 -11.10 -25.00 -29.99
N ALA A 367 -12.24 -24.40 -30.38
CA ALA A 367 -13.06 -23.55 -29.51
C ALA A 367 -13.70 -24.31 -28.33
N ASP A 368 -13.96 -25.60 -28.50
CA ASP A 368 -14.61 -26.46 -27.50
C ASP A 368 -13.59 -27.04 -26.49
N LEU A 369 -12.31 -27.11 -26.88
CA LEU A 369 -11.25 -27.77 -26.11
C LEU A 369 -11.13 -27.25 -24.67
N ALA A 370 -11.25 -25.94 -24.48
CA ALA A 370 -11.12 -25.30 -23.16
C ALA A 370 -12.28 -25.61 -22.20
N SER A 371 -13.34 -26.27 -22.68
CA SER A 371 -14.54 -26.59 -21.89
C SER A 371 -14.93 -28.07 -21.95
N LEU A 372 -14.18 -28.89 -22.69
CA LEU A 372 -14.48 -30.30 -22.89
C LEU A 372 -14.15 -31.12 -21.65
N VAL A 373 -15.15 -31.80 -21.11
CA VAL A 373 -15.01 -32.78 -20.03
C VAL A 373 -15.33 -34.15 -20.57
N VAL A 374 -14.43 -35.10 -20.35
CA VAL A 374 -14.69 -36.52 -20.56
C VAL A 374 -14.28 -37.30 -19.32
N THR A 375 -15.20 -38.07 -18.74
CA THR A 375 -14.92 -38.89 -17.56
C THR A 375 -15.84 -40.11 -17.51
N GLU A 376 -15.56 -41.06 -16.61
CA GLU A 376 -16.45 -42.19 -16.36
C GLU A 376 -17.84 -41.66 -15.98
N SER A 377 -18.91 -42.19 -16.56
CA SER A 377 -20.27 -41.65 -16.39
C SER A 377 -20.69 -41.49 -14.92
N ALA A 378 -20.23 -42.39 -14.05
CA ALA A 378 -20.51 -42.35 -12.62
C ALA A 378 -19.90 -41.13 -11.89
N ASN A 379 -18.92 -40.47 -12.49
CA ASN A 379 -18.22 -39.29 -11.94
C ASN A 379 -18.54 -37.99 -12.71
N PHE A 380 -19.35 -38.04 -13.77
CA PHE A 380 -19.66 -36.87 -14.59
C PHE A 380 -20.58 -35.90 -13.83
N GLN A 381 -20.14 -34.64 -13.69
CA GLN A 381 -20.94 -33.56 -13.10
C GLN A 381 -21.51 -32.67 -14.21
N ALA A 382 -22.83 -32.59 -14.31
CA ALA A 382 -23.48 -31.77 -15.33
C ALA A 382 -23.20 -30.26 -15.09
N ASN A 383 -22.88 -29.53 -16.15
CA ASN A 383 -22.72 -28.07 -16.20
C ASN A 383 -21.52 -27.47 -15.44
N THR A 384 -20.52 -28.27 -15.06
CA THR A 384 -19.29 -27.76 -14.43
C THR A 384 -18.09 -28.18 -15.27
N TYR A 385 -17.36 -27.21 -15.85
CA TYR A 385 -16.06 -27.51 -16.43
C TYR A 385 -15.08 -27.91 -15.33
N VAL A 386 -14.39 -29.02 -15.53
CA VAL A 386 -13.32 -29.47 -14.64
C VAL A 386 -12.08 -29.69 -15.52
N PRO A 387 -10.96 -28.98 -15.27
CA PRO A 387 -9.72 -29.20 -16.01
C PRO A 387 -9.18 -30.62 -15.73
N TYR A 388 -8.19 -31.07 -16.52
CA TYR A 388 -7.46 -32.30 -16.21
C TYR A 388 -6.91 -32.24 -14.78
N ALA A 389 -7.56 -32.97 -13.89
CA ALA A 389 -7.26 -32.96 -12.48
C ALA A 389 -7.47 -34.36 -11.92
N MET A 390 -6.54 -34.73 -11.06
CA MET A 390 -6.56 -35.96 -10.32
C MET A 390 -7.12 -35.68 -8.93
N GLU A 391 -8.26 -36.27 -8.61
CA GLU A 391 -8.87 -36.20 -7.27
C GLU A 391 -8.50 -37.46 -6.49
N ILE A 392 -8.03 -37.29 -5.26
CA ILE A 392 -7.92 -38.38 -4.29
C ILE A 392 -9.10 -38.24 -3.32
N PRO A 393 -10.24 -38.91 -3.57
CA PRO A 393 -11.40 -38.74 -2.72
C PRO A 393 -11.15 -39.43 -1.38
N LYS A 394 -11.02 -38.60 -0.33
CA LYS A 394 -10.84 -39.03 1.07
C LYS A 394 -9.54 -39.80 1.31
N LEU A 395 -8.40 -39.12 1.12
CA LEU A 395 -7.11 -39.64 1.58
C LEU A 395 -7.19 -39.92 3.09
N LYS A 396 -7.27 -41.21 3.46
CA LYS A 396 -7.21 -41.69 4.84
C LYS A 396 -5.89 -42.43 5.02
N VAL A 397 -4.91 -41.78 5.65
CA VAL A 397 -3.62 -42.43 5.95
C VAL A 397 -3.68 -42.92 7.39
N LYS A 398 -3.59 -44.23 7.62
CA LYS A 398 -3.40 -44.77 8.98
C LYS A 398 -1.97 -44.47 9.42
N VAL A 399 -1.73 -44.29 10.72
CA VAL A 399 -0.40 -43.99 11.29
C VAL A 399 0.69 -44.98 10.84
N ASN A 400 0.36 -46.26 10.65
CA ASN A 400 1.28 -47.29 10.16
C ASN A 400 1.48 -47.30 8.63
N GLN A 401 0.73 -46.49 7.88
CA GLN A 401 0.93 -46.23 6.44
C GLN A 401 1.78 -44.97 6.21
N VAL A 402 2.19 -44.28 7.30
CA VAL A 402 3.06 -43.10 7.27
C VAL A 402 4.54 -43.50 7.44
N ASP A 403 4.84 -44.68 7.99
CA ASP A 403 6.21 -45.20 8.06
C ASP A 403 6.75 -45.46 6.65
N GLY A 404 7.80 -44.75 6.27
CA GLY A 404 8.40 -44.75 4.94
C GLY A 404 7.67 -43.87 3.90
N LEU A 405 6.54 -43.24 4.26
CA LEU A 405 5.90 -42.23 3.41
C LEU A 405 6.76 -40.98 3.34
N GLU A 406 7.42 -40.61 4.44
CA GLU A 406 8.38 -39.50 4.46
C GLU A 406 9.54 -39.73 3.47
N ASP A 407 10.07 -40.95 3.41
CA ASP A 407 11.16 -41.31 2.48
C ASP A 407 10.68 -41.34 1.03
N LYS A 408 9.46 -41.83 0.77
CA LYS A 408 8.85 -41.81 -0.57
C LYS A 408 8.43 -40.41 -1.03
N VAL A 409 7.98 -39.55 -0.10
CA VAL A 409 7.67 -38.14 -0.39
C VAL A 409 8.96 -37.36 -0.61
N LYS A 410 10.04 -37.62 0.14
CA LYS A 410 11.38 -37.07 -0.12
C LYS A 410 11.89 -37.47 -1.50
N GLU A 411 11.69 -38.73 -1.90
CA GLU A 411 12.05 -39.25 -3.23
C GLU A 411 11.24 -38.60 -4.36
N VAL A 412 9.92 -38.48 -4.20
CA VAL A 412 9.02 -37.91 -5.22
C VAL A 412 9.09 -36.38 -5.30
N ALA A 413 9.31 -35.68 -4.19
CA ALA A 413 9.38 -34.22 -4.13
C ALA A 413 10.80 -33.68 -4.28
N HIS A 414 11.78 -34.53 -4.61
CA HIS A 414 13.19 -34.16 -4.77
C HIS A 414 13.74 -33.34 -3.60
N ILE A 415 13.38 -33.71 -2.36
CA ILE A 415 13.86 -33.02 -1.16
C ILE A 415 15.31 -33.39 -0.95
N VAL A 416 16.20 -32.43 -1.16
CA VAL A 416 17.65 -32.62 -1.00
C VAL A 416 18.15 -31.85 0.21
N ASP A 417 19.04 -32.49 0.97
CA ASP A 417 19.74 -31.84 2.07
C ASP A 417 20.68 -30.78 1.49
N LEU A 418 20.50 -29.52 1.90
CA LEU A 418 21.34 -28.44 1.40
C LEU A 418 22.75 -28.55 1.97
N ASN A 419 22.87 -28.99 3.22
CA ASN A 419 24.12 -29.40 3.83
C ASN A 419 24.04 -30.90 4.14
N ILE A 420 24.92 -31.71 3.56
CA ILE A 420 24.90 -33.16 3.79
C ILE A 420 25.50 -33.58 5.14
N VAL A 421 26.17 -32.66 5.85
CA VAL A 421 26.92 -32.99 7.08
C VAL A 421 26.00 -33.00 8.31
N ASN A 422 25.55 -34.19 8.70
CA ASN A 422 24.87 -34.39 9.98
C ASN A 422 25.88 -34.62 11.12
N LEU A 423 26.09 -33.61 11.95
CA LEU A 423 27.02 -33.71 13.08
C LEU A 423 26.47 -34.46 14.29
N ALA A 424 25.16 -34.64 14.39
CA ALA A 424 24.55 -35.40 15.48
C ALA A 424 24.98 -36.89 15.47
N THR A 425 25.40 -37.39 14.29
CA THR A 425 25.89 -38.77 14.12
C THR A 425 27.41 -38.87 14.02
N ALA A 426 28.13 -37.75 14.11
CA ALA A 426 29.59 -37.73 13.97
C ALA A 426 30.29 -38.31 15.21
N GLN A 427 31.36 -39.07 14.98
CA GLN A 427 32.13 -39.72 16.04
C GLN A 427 33.22 -38.78 16.57
N LYS A 428 33.14 -38.43 17.85
CA LYS A 428 34.10 -37.54 18.53
C LYS A 428 35.49 -38.19 18.68
N ASP A 429 36.53 -37.36 18.57
CA ASP A 429 37.95 -37.71 18.66
C ASP A 429 38.39 -38.76 17.65
N LYS A 430 37.80 -38.67 16.44
CA LYS A 430 38.04 -39.55 15.30
C LYS A 430 38.33 -38.75 14.04
N TYR A 431 39.03 -39.38 13.09
CA TYR A 431 39.17 -38.90 11.72
C TYR A 431 38.96 -40.03 10.72
N VAL A 432 38.68 -39.67 9.47
CA VAL A 432 38.56 -40.60 8.34
C VAL A 432 39.90 -40.62 7.60
N ASN A 433 40.59 -41.76 7.57
CA ASN A 433 41.84 -41.89 6.81
C ASN A 433 41.53 -41.93 5.30
N PHE A 434 42.03 -40.96 4.55
CA PHE A 434 41.76 -40.88 3.11
C PHE A 434 42.35 -42.02 2.28
N GLU A 435 43.41 -42.70 2.75
CA GLU A 435 44.11 -43.75 2.00
C GLU A 435 43.37 -45.10 2.02
N ASN A 436 42.54 -45.33 3.04
CA ASN A 436 41.89 -46.64 3.24
C ASN A 436 40.46 -46.57 3.78
N GLY A 437 39.93 -45.38 4.05
CA GLY A 437 38.58 -45.15 4.57
C GLY A 437 38.36 -45.64 6.00
N GLN A 438 39.40 -46.05 6.73
CA GLN A 438 39.26 -46.46 8.11
C GLN A 438 39.13 -45.25 9.04
N VAL A 439 38.43 -45.44 10.15
CA VAL A 439 38.28 -44.40 11.18
C VAL A 439 39.42 -44.53 12.18
N GLY A 440 40.34 -43.57 12.19
CA GLY A 440 41.43 -43.48 13.16
C GLY A 440 41.04 -42.63 14.38
N SER A 441 41.85 -42.67 15.43
CA SER A 441 41.68 -41.81 16.62
C SER A 441 42.54 -40.56 16.50
N VAL A 442 41.94 -39.38 16.68
CA VAL A 442 42.68 -38.11 16.80
C VAL A 442 41.87 -37.11 17.62
N THR A 443 42.46 -36.56 18.67
CA THR A 443 41.79 -35.59 19.54
C THR A 443 41.44 -34.31 18.79
N GLY A 444 40.28 -33.73 19.10
CA GLY A 444 39.86 -32.44 18.54
C GLY A 444 39.29 -32.51 17.12
N HIS A 445 39.01 -33.71 16.61
CA HIS A 445 38.32 -33.92 15.33
C HIS A 445 37.14 -34.87 15.48
N TYR A 446 36.27 -34.83 14.49
CA TYR A 446 35.10 -35.69 14.35
C TYR A 446 35.15 -36.40 13.01
N ALA A 447 34.83 -37.70 13.00
CA ALA A 447 34.58 -38.42 11.75
C ALA A 447 33.07 -38.47 11.53
N THR A 448 32.58 -37.92 10.42
CA THR A 448 31.14 -38.03 10.10
C THR A 448 30.72 -39.49 9.93
N ASP A 449 29.41 -39.75 10.01
CA ASP A 449 28.86 -41.02 9.53
C ASP A 449 28.94 -41.10 8.00
N TYR A 450 28.52 -42.21 7.41
CA TYR A 450 28.36 -42.39 5.97
C TYR A 450 27.29 -41.45 5.43
N LEU A 451 27.72 -40.32 4.88
CA LEU A 451 26.85 -39.30 4.31
C LEU A 451 26.47 -39.70 2.88
N PRO A 452 25.18 -39.82 2.54
CA PRO A 452 24.74 -40.12 1.18
C PRO A 452 25.24 -39.08 0.18
N ILE A 453 25.75 -39.51 -0.96
CA ILE A 453 26.19 -38.65 -2.06
C ILE A 453 25.75 -39.24 -3.42
N LYS A 454 25.60 -38.39 -4.43
CA LYS A 454 25.38 -38.84 -5.82
C LYS A 454 26.71 -39.17 -6.48
N SER A 455 26.75 -40.22 -7.30
CA SER A 455 27.92 -40.60 -8.12
C SER A 455 28.14 -39.63 -9.29
N ASN A 456 29.39 -39.37 -9.68
CA ASN A 456 29.75 -38.43 -10.75
C ASN A 456 29.21 -37.00 -10.55
N THR A 457 29.03 -36.57 -9.31
CA THR A 457 28.46 -35.26 -8.96
C THR A 457 29.51 -34.36 -8.35
N ILE A 458 29.49 -33.07 -8.71
CA ILE A 458 30.39 -32.08 -8.14
C ILE A 458 29.78 -31.59 -6.82
N TYR A 459 30.52 -31.79 -5.74
CA TYR A 459 30.23 -31.22 -4.43
C TYR A 459 31.22 -30.09 -4.14
N ARG A 460 30.80 -29.20 -3.25
CA ARG A 460 31.58 -28.08 -2.76
C ARG A 460 31.56 -28.07 -1.23
N SER A 461 32.66 -27.69 -0.61
CA SER A 461 32.76 -27.40 0.82
C SER A 461 32.81 -25.89 1.09
N ASP A 462 32.59 -25.47 2.32
CA ASP A 462 32.86 -24.10 2.75
C ASP A 462 34.35 -23.74 2.59
N ASN A 463 34.63 -22.42 2.58
CA ASN A 463 35.96 -21.89 2.33
C ASN A 463 36.98 -22.24 3.44
N THR A 464 36.51 -22.57 4.64
CA THR A 464 37.37 -22.87 5.78
C THR A 464 37.71 -24.35 5.90
N TYR A 465 36.92 -25.24 5.29
CA TYR A 465 37.16 -26.68 5.32
C TYR A 465 38.42 -27.09 4.55
N ASN A 466 39.37 -27.74 5.22
CA ASN A 466 40.68 -28.11 4.69
C ASN A 466 41.18 -29.47 5.20
N GLN A 467 40.25 -30.41 5.39
CA GLN A 467 40.55 -31.73 5.96
C GLN A 467 40.36 -32.87 4.96
N GLN A 468 40.78 -34.06 5.39
CA GLN A 468 40.73 -35.30 4.63
C GLN A 468 39.34 -35.98 4.68
N PHE A 469 39.00 -36.70 3.62
CA PHE A 469 37.74 -37.43 3.48
C PHE A 469 37.85 -38.60 2.51
N ALA A 470 36.89 -39.53 2.56
CA ALA A 470 36.87 -40.74 1.73
C ALA A 470 35.49 -41.05 1.16
N PHE A 471 35.47 -41.79 0.06
CA PHE A 471 34.28 -42.24 -0.67
C PHE A 471 34.09 -43.75 -0.54
N TYR A 472 32.82 -44.18 -0.53
CA TYR A 472 32.44 -45.57 -0.33
C TYR A 472 31.30 -45.99 -1.26
N THR A 473 31.25 -47.28 -1.57
CA THR A 473 30.14 -47.90 -2.31
C THR A 473 28.89 -48.02 -1.44
N LYS A 474 27.77 -48.47 -2.04
CA LYS A 474 26.54 -48.84 -1.34
C LYS A 474 26.77 -49.74 -0.13
N ASP A 475 27.66 -50.70 -0.27
CA ASP A 475 28.01 -51.68 0.76
C ASP A 475 29.04 -51.14 1.76
N LYS A 476 29.29 -49.82 1.75
CA LYS A 476 30.23 -49.10 2.62
C LYS A 476 31.69 -49.55 2.44
N VAL A 477 32.05 -50.06 1.27
CA VAL A 477 33.42 -50.45 0.90
C VAL A 477 34.17 -49.22 0.38
N TYR A 478 35.39 -48.98 0.86
CA TYR A 478 36.23 -47.86 0.44
C TYR A 478 36.52 -47.89 -1.07
N ILE A 479 36.39 -46.73 -1.72
CA ILE A 479 36.67 -46.53 -3.15
C ILE A 479 37.97 -45.75 -3.33
N SER A 480 38.02 -44.55 -2.73
CA SER A 480 39.13 -43.61 -2.81
C SER A 480 38.96 -42.54 -1.74
N GLY A 481 39.95 -41.65 -1.57
CA GLY A 481 39.83 -40.48 -0.70
C GLY A 481 40.76 -39.36 -1.11
N LEU A 482 40.60 -38.22 -0.47
CA LEU A 482 41.39 -37.02 -0.67
C LEU A 482 41.95 -36.55 0.67
N GLU A 483 43.26 -36.32 0.72
CA GLU A 483 43.95 -35.80 1.91
C GLU A 483 43.50 -34.38 2.26
N ILE A 484 43.20 -33.58 1.25
CA ILE A 484 42.69 -32.22 1.39
C ILE A 484 41.74 -31.91 0.23
N VAL A 485 40.69 -31.14 0.50
CA VAL A 485 39.84 -30.60 -0.57
C VAL A 485 40.67 -29.67 -1.47
N PRO A 486 40.51 -29.72 -2.81
CA PRO A 486 41.18 -28.81 -3.73
C PRO A 486 41.00 -27.32 -3.37
N ALA A 487 41.91 -26.45 -3.83
CA ALA A 487 41.92 -25.03 -3.46
C ALA A 487 40.62 -24.27 -3.85
N ASN A 488 39.93 -24.72 -4.90
CA ASN A 488 38.63 -24.17 -5.31
C ASN A 488 37.43 -24.68 -4.48
N LYS A 489 37.69 -25.53 -3.48
CA LYS A 489 36.71 -26.17 -2.59
C LYS A 489 35.72 -27.11 -3.27
N LYS A 490 35.98 -27.51 -4.52
CA LYS A 490 35.12 -28.42 -5.29
C LYS A 490 35.78 -29.78 -5.46
N PHE A 491 34.98 -30.83 -5.43
CA PHE A 491 35.42 -32.21 -5.71
C PHE A 491 34.32 -32.99 -6.42
N THR A 492 34.71 -33.94 -7.27
CA THR A 492 33.78 -34.82 -8.00
C THR A 492 33.78 -36.19 -7.36
N THR A 493 32.60 -36.73 -7.08
CA THR A 493 32.45 -38.08 -6.52
C THR A 493 32.73 -39.16 -7.58
N PRO A 494 33.34 -40.30 -7.21
CA PRO A 494 33.54 -41.43 -8.13
C PRO A 494 32.22 -42.00 -8.70
N ALA A 495 32.31 -42.68 -9.85
CA ALA A 495 31.14 -43.23 -10.56
C ALA A 495 30.35 -44.31 -9.79
N ASN A 496 30.96 -44.94 -8.80
CA ASN A 496 30.35 -45.97 -7.96
C ASN A 496 30.22 -45.54 -6.48
N ALA A 497 30.44 -44.26 -6.17
CA ALA A 497 30.31 -43.73 -4.81
C ALA A 497 28.84 -43.43 -4.47
N GLU A 498 28.40 -43.94 -3.32
CA GLU A 498 27.06 -43.71 -2.75
C GLU A 498 27.16 -43.04 -1.37
N TYR A 499 28.32 -43.14 -0.72
CA TYR A 499 28.59 -42.47 0.54
C TYR A 499 29.94 -41.75 0.56
N ALA A 500 30.02 -40.67 1.33
CA ALA A 500 31.27 -40.01 1.72
C ALA A 500 31.37 -39.91 3.24
N ARG A 501 32.60 -39.84 3.76
CA ARG A 501 32.85 -39.54 5.18
C ARG A 501 33.95 -38.50 5.30
N PHE A 502 33.73 -37.53 6.16
CA PHE A 502 34.59 -36.35 6.32
C PHE A 502 35.23 -36.30 7.70
N THR A 503 36.46 -35.80 7.77
CA THR A 503 37.09 -35.39 9.02
C THR A 503 36.74 -33.92 9.30
N VAL A 504 36.22 -33.59 10.47
CA VAL A 504 35.76 -32.25 10.85
C VAL A 504 36.47 -31.78 12.12
N PRO A 505 37.23 -30.68 12.11
CA PRO A 505 37.85 -30.13 13.31
C PRO A 505 36.81 -29.58 14.28
N VAL A 506 37.06 -29.64 15.59
CA VAL A 506 36.13 -29.16 16.63
C VAL A 506 35.71 -27.70 16.43
N GLY A 507 36.61 -26.85 15.92
CA GLY A 507 36.34 -25.44 15.63
C GLY A 507 35.42 -25.19 14.43
N GLN A 508 35.10 -26.22 13.65
CA GLN A 508 34.24 -26.14 12.45
C GLN A 508 32.89 -26.84 12.63
N LEU A 509 32.60 -27.40 13.81
CA LEU A 509 31.32 -28.09 14.06
C LEU A 509 30.11 -27.16 13.91
N GLY A 510 30.26 -25.86 14.16
CA GLY A 510 29.16 -24.91 13.99
C GLY A 510 28.97 -24.42 12.55
N THR A 511 29.91 -24.71 11.64
CA THR A 511 30.05 -23.98 10.38
C THR A 511 30.36 -24.84 9.16
N ILE A 512 30.62 -26.13 9.32
CA ILE A 512 30.95 -27.00 8.20
C ILE A 512 29.74 -27.15 7.26
N LEU A 513 29.98 -26.84 5.99
CA LEU A 513 28.97 -26.95 4.94
C LEU A 513 29.54 -27.74 3.77
N ILE A 514 28.86 -28.83 3.42
CA ILE A 514 29.15 -29.59 2.20
C ILE A 514 27.84 -29.77 1.46
N ALA A 515 27.80 -29.36 0.20
CA ALA A 515 26.61 -29.41 -0.64
C ALA A 515 26.97 -29.78 -2.08
N GLU A 516 25.99 -30.19 -2.87
CA GLU A 516 26.15 -30.22 -4.33
C GLU A 516 26.48 -28.81 -4.82
N ASP A 517 27.45 -28.65 -5.72
CA ASP A 517 27.94 -27.33 -6.14
C ASP A 517 26.83 -26.48 -6.79
N ALA A 518 25.90 -27.12 -7.51
CA ALA A 518 24.74 -26.47 -8.11
C ALA A 518 23.74 -25.90 -7.08
N LEU A 519 23.78 -26.40 -5.84
CA LEU A 519 22.88 -26.04 -4.75
C LEU A 519 23.61 -25.33 -3.61
N PHE A 520 24.90 -25.02 -3.75
CA PHE A 520 25.70 -24.53 -2.65
C PHE A 520 25.23 -23.14 -2.16
N PRO A 521 24.77 -22.97 -0.91
CA PRO A 521 24.21 -21.70 -0.43
C PRO A 521 25.29 -20.62 -0.26
N SER A 522 24.89 -19.35 -0.34
CA SER A 522 25.78 -18.20 -0.14
C SER A 522 26.22 -18.02 1.31
N GLU A 523 25.46 -18.60 2.25
CA GLU A 523 25.70 -18.53 3.70
C GLU A 523 25.65 -19.93 4.32
N TYR A 524 26.23 -20.07 5.52
CA TYR A 524 26.17 -21.32 6.25
C TYR A 524 24.72 -21.74 6.46
N THR A 525 24.44 -23.01 6.19
CA THR A 525 23.14 -23.61 6.38
C THR A 525 23.31 -24.92 7.15
N SER A 526 22.52 -25.14 8.20
CA SER A 526 22.58 -26.38 8.98
C SER A 526 22.00 -27.57 8.19
N PHE A 527 22.35 -28.78 8.60
CA PHE A 527 21.81 -30.03 8.04
C PHE A 527 20.28 -30.13 8.09
N GLU A 528 19.63 -29.40 8.99
CA GLU A 528 18.17 -29.44 9.16
C GLU A 528 17.43 -28.72 8.02
N VAL A 529 18.12 -27.86 7.27
CA VAL A 529 17.53 -27.13 6.16
C VAL A 529 17.66 -27.95 4.89
N LYS A 530 16.50 -28.24 4.29
CA LYS A 530 16.36 -28.99 3.05
C LYS A 530 15.84 -28.05 1.96
N THR A 531 16.32 -28.19 0.74
CA THR A 531 15.75 -27.46 -0.40
C THR A 531 14.76 -28.34 -1.15
N LEU A 532 13.64 -27.74 -1.53
CA LEU A 532 12.64 -28.32 -2.41
C LEU A 532 12.82 -27.72 -3.79
N GLU A 533 13.27 -28.52 -4.75
CA GLU A 533 13.23 -28.12 -6.16
C GLU A 533 11.78 -28.21 -6.68
N ASN A 534 11.32 -27.18 -7.40
CA ASN A 534 10.03 -27.14 -8.10
C ASN A 534 8.74 -26.99 -7.26
N ILE A 535 8.81 -26.50 -6.02
CA ILE A 535 7.62 -25.94 -5.37
C ILE A 535 7.42 -24.51 -5.86
N VAL A 536 6.43 -24.32 -6.74
CA VAL A 536 5.78 -23.02 -6.91
C VAL A 536 4.83 -22.88 -5.72
N LEU A 537 5.28 -22.18 -4.67
CA LEU A 537 4.33 -21.65 -3.69
C LEU A 537 3.42 -20.69 -4.46
N PRO A 538 2.08 -20.68 -4.24
CA PRO A 538 1.28 -19.58 -4.71
C PRO A 538 1.97 -18.31 -4.20
N ASP A 539 2.33 -17.44 -5.14
CA ASP A 539 3.11 -16.25 -4.84
C ASP A 539 2.48 -15.56 -3.62
N PRO A 540 3.17 -15.44 -2.47
CA PRO A 540 2.61 -14.81 -1.29
C PRO A 540 2.35 -13.30 -1.50
N SER A 541 2.71 -12.76 -2.66
CA SER A 541 2.29 -11.45 -3.16
C SER A 541 1.07 -11.48 -4.09
N ALA A 542 0.58 -12.67 -4.50
CA ALA A 542 -0.64 -12.79 -5.28
C ALA A 542 -1.83 -12.26 -4.48
N VAL A 543 -2.51 -11.29 -5.06
CA VAL A 543 -3.75 -10.75 -4.53
C VAL A 543 -4.86 -11.75 -4.84
N LEU A 544 -5.47 -12.31 -3.80
CA LEU A 544 -6.67 -13.11 -3.92
C LEU A 544 -7.87 -12.18 -4.08
N GLU A 545 -8.60 -12.33 -5.18
CA GLU A 545 -9.81 -11.58 -5.45
C GLU A 545 -11.05 -12.46 -5.25
N THR A 546 -12.02 -11.98 -4.47
CA THR A 546 -13.31 -12.64 -4.25
C THR A 546 -14.44 -11.77 -4.78
N GLU A 547 -15.26 -12.33 -5.68
CA GLU A 547 -16.41 -11.62 -6.24
C GLU A 547 -17.68 -11.87 -5.42
N ILE A 548 -18.46 -10.82 -5.17
CA ILE A 548 -19.78 -10.87 -4.57
C ILE A 548 -20.77 -10.19 -5.51
N PHE A 549 -21.86 -10.88 -5.87
CA PHE A 549 -22.92 -10.33 -6.69
C PHE A 549 -24.10 -9.83 -5.86
N THR A 550 -24.49 -8.57 -6.07
CA THR A 550 -25.61 -7.91 -5.38
C THR A 550 -26.64 -7.35 -6.36
N SER A 551 -27.90 -7.27 -5.93
CA SER A 551 -28.98 -6.72 -6.75
C SER A 551 -29.97 -5.91 -5.94
N ALA A 552 -30.47 -4.81 -6.49
CA ALA A 552 -31.59 -4.10 -5.89
C ALA A 552 -32.91 -4.91 -5.94
N ASP A 553 -33.05 -5.82 -6.90
CA ASP A 553 -34.24 -6.69 -7.02
C ASP A 553 -34.20 -7.81 -5.98
N ALA A 554 -35.16 -7.79 -5.06
CA ALA A 554 -35.33 -8.80 -4.03
C ALA A 554 -35.53 -10.23 -4.59
N ASN A 555 -35.94 -10.34 -5.86
CA ASN A 555 -36.23 -11.62 -6.52
C ASN A 555 -35.05 -12.15 -7.37
N GLU A 556 -33.94 -11.42 -7.49
CA GLU A 556 -32.80 -11.85 -8.30
C GLU A 556 -32.18 -13.13 -7.72
N ALA A 557 -32.35 -14.26 -8.40
CA ALA A 557 -31.95 -15.56 -7.87
C ALA A 557 -30.43 -15.70 -7.74
N THR A 558 -29.65 -15.01 -8.59
CA THR A 558 -28.20 -15.16 -8.65
C THR A 558 -27.43 -14.29 -7.64
N ALA A 559 -28.08 -13.26 -7.08
CA ALA A 559 -27.44 -12.34 -6.14
C ALA A 559 -27.35 -12.93 -4.72
N GLN A 560 -26.17 -12.79 -4.10
CA GLN A 560 -25.93 -13.19 -2.71
C GLN A 560 -26.61 -12.24 -1.72
N PHE A 561 -26.61 -10.94 -2.02
CA PHE A 561 -27.31 -9.92 -1.25
C PHE A 561 -28.33 -9.20 -2.14
N LYS A 562 -29.51 -8.92 -1.59
CA LYS A 562 -30.65 -8.41 -2.36
C LYS A 562 -31.36 -7.25 -1.66
N GLY A 563 -32.06 -6.43 -2.43
CA GLY A 563 -32.85 -5.31 -1.94
C GLY A 563 -32.07 -3.99 -1.88
N LYS A 564 -32.71 -2.95 -1.34
CA LYS A 564 -32.18 -1.58 -1.33
C LYS A 564 -30.80 -1.43 -0.67
N ASN A 565 -30.53 -2.21 0.38
CA ASN A 565 -29.29 -2.16 1.14
C ASN A 565 -28.32 -3.31 0.80
N ALA A 566 -28.52 -4.01 -0.32
CA ALA A 566 -27.73 -5.19 -0.69
C ALA A 566 -26.21 -4.96 -0.65
N VAL A 567 -25.75 -3.80 -1.14
CA VAL A 567 -24.32 -3.47 -1.20
C VAL A 567 -23.74 -3.22 0.20
N GLN A 568 -24.43 -2.47 1.07
CA GLN A 568 -23.95 -2.27 2.44
C GLN A 568 -23.93 -3.58 3.23
N LEU A 569 -24.96 -4.43 3.08
CA LEU A 569 -24.99 -5.75 3.72
C LEU A 569 -23.85 -6.66 3.23
N ALA A 570 -23.48 -6.57 1.94
CA ALA A 570 -22.32 -7.26 1.42
C ALA A 570 -21.01 -6.74 2.04
N LEU A 571 -20.83 -5.42 2.14
CA LEU A 571 -19.68 -4.78 2.78
C LEU A 571 -19.54 -5.18 4.26
N ASP A 572 -20.66 -5.26 4.98
CA ASP A 572 -20.69 -5.68 6.39
C ASP A 572 -20.30 -7.16 6.56
N SER A 573 -20.60 -8.01 5.57
CA SER A 573 -20.26 -9.44 5.60
C SER A 573 -18.77 -9.75 5.41
N ILE A 574 -18.00 -8.82 4.84
CA ILE A 574 -16.58 -8.99 4.55
C ILE A 574 -15.76 -8.66 5.80
N ALA A 575 -15.24 -9.66 6.52
CA ALA A 575 -14.49 -9.41 7.77
C ALA A 575 -12.96 -9.37 7.61
N ASP A 576 -12.41 -9.87 6.49
CA ASP A 576 -10.98 -10.16 6.33
C ASP A 576 -10.34 -9.51 5.08
N ALA A 577 -10.95 -8.43 4.55
CA ALA A 577 -10.38 -7.68 3.44
C ALA A 577 -9.01 -7.08 3.81
N THR A 578 -8.02 -7.30 2.95
CA THR A 578 -6.66 -6.79 3.07
C THR A 578 -6.12 -6.46 1.68
N ASP A 579 -4.96 -5.83 1.59
CA ASP A 579 -4.26 -5.61 0.32
C ASP A 579 -3.99 -6.91 -0.48
N LYS A 580 -3.91 -8.05 0.22
CA LYS A 580 -3.77 -9.40 -0.38
C LYS A 580 -5.07 -10.17 -0.54
N LYS A 581 -6.16 -9.72 0.07
CA LYS A 581 -7.50 -10.33 0.00
C LYS A 581 -8.50 -9.26 -0.41
N ARG A 582 -8.58 -9.02 -1.71
CA ARG A 582 -9.49 -8.04 -2.28
C ARG A 582 -10.84 -8.64 -2.53
N TYR A 583 -11.86 -7.79 -2.45
CA TYR A 583 -13.22 -8.17 -2.78
C TYR A 583 -13.75 -7.26 -3.88
N VAL A 584 -14.54 -7.81 -4.79
CA VAL A 584 -15.23 -7.06 -5.85
C VAL A 584 -16.71 -7.28 -5.71
N ILE A 585 -17.45 -6.23 -5.33
CA ILE A 585 -18.90 -6.23 -5.28
C ILE A 585 -19.43 -5.79 -6.64
N LYS A 586 -19.91 -6.74 -7.45
CA LYS A 586 -20.64 -6.45 -8.69
C LYS A 586 -22.10 -6.23 -8.36
N THR A 587 -22.65 -5.11 -8.79
CA THR A 587 -24.00 -4.72 -8.43
C THR A 587 -24.83 -4.27 -9.63
N LYS A 588 -26.15 -4.45 -9.53
CA LYS A 588 -27.10 -3.94 -10.53
C LYS A 588 -28.40 -3.44 -9.92
N GLY A 589 -29.03 -2.50 -10.62
CA GLY A 589 -30.39 -2.02 -10.34
C GLY A 589 -30.47 -0.70 -9.58
N PHE A 590 -31.69 -0.38 -9.12
CA PHE A 590 -32.03 0.87 -8.45
C PHE A 590 -32.18 0.67 -6.95
N HIS A 591 -31.12 0.99 -6.21
CA HIS A 591 -31.06 0.90 -4.75
C HIS A 591 -31.60 2.20 -4.15
N LYS A 592 -32.85 2.20 -3.68
CA LYS A 592 -33.50 3.39 -3.10
C LYS A 592 -33.78 3.22 -1.62
N VAL A 593 -33.36 4.22 -0.83
CA VAL A 593 -33.77 4.43 0.58
C VAL A 593 -34.46 5.79 0.67
N ASP A 594 -35.63 5.85 1.32
CA ASP A 594 -36.46 7.06 1.40
C ASP A 594 -36.88 7.46 2.82
N VAL A 595 -36.35 6.76 3.83
CA VAL A 595 -36.48 7.11 5.25
C VAL A 595 -35.15 6.92 5.97
N ALA A 596 -34.90 7.70 7.03
CA ALA A 596 -33.63 7.69 7.74
C ALA A 596 -33.26 6.33 8.34
N SER A 597 -34.26 5.55 8.77
CA SER A 597 -34.05 4.23 9.37
C SER A 597 -33.45 3.19 8.41
N GLU A 598 -33.42 3.49 7.12
CA GLU A 598 -32.85 2.62 6.07
C GLU A 598 -31.42 2.97 5.70
N VAL A 599 -30.91 4.09 6.21
CA VAL A 599 -29.53 4.56 6.04
C VAL A 599 -28.65 3.81 7.04
N ILE A 600 -28.06 2.68 6.61
CA ILE A 600 -27.40 1.71 7.50
C ILE A 600 -25.86 1.68 7.38
N GLY A 601 -25.25 2.55 6.59
CA GLY A 601 -23.80 2.63 6.42
C GLY A 601 -23.12 3.27 7.64
N TYR A 602 -22.45 4.42 7.46
CA TYR A 602 -21.69 5.04 8.54
C TYR A 602 -22.59 5.76 9.55
N PRO A 603 -22.62 5.39 10.84
CA PRO A 603 -23.52 6.03 11.81
C PRO A 603 -23.09 7.43 12.26
N GLY A 604 -21.80 7.77 12.18
CA GLY A 604 -21.30 9.09 12.63
C GLY A 604 -21.77 10.24 11.71
N TYR A 605 -21.80 9.97 10.42
CA TYR A 605 -22.45 10.78 9.39
C TYR A 605 -23.31 9.82 8.56
N PRO A 606 -24.60 9.63 8.93
CA PRO A 606 -25.48 8.63 8.33
C PRO A 606 -25.32 8.55 6.82
N SER A 607 -24.79 7.42 6.34
CA SER A 607 -24.60 7.18 4.91
C SER A 607 -25.34 5.94 4.45
N MET A 608 -25.85 5.93 3.22
CA MET A 608 -26.45 4.72 2.66
C MET A 608 -25.37 3.63 2.48
N ILE A 609 -24.18 4.04 2.03
CA ILE A 609 -23.01 3.18 1.88
C ILE A 609 -21.82 3.78 2.64
N LEU A 610 -21.10 2.93 3.37
CA LEU A 610 -19.76 3.18 3.90
C LEU A 610 -18.78 2.29 3.12
N ALA A 611 -17.92 2.89 2.31
CA ALA A 611 -16.90 2.14 1.58
C ALA A 611 -15.92 1.45 2.55
N LYS A 612 -15.29 0.36 2.10
CA LYS A 612 -14.42 -0.49 2.92
C LYS A 612 -13.07 -0.71 2.25
N ASN A 613 -12.01 -0.75 3.06
CA ASN A 613 -10.64 -0.94 2.56
C ASN A 613 -10.54 -2.18 1.68
N HIS A 614 -9.88 -2.06 0.52
CA HIS A 614 -9.62 -3.17 -0.40
C HIS A 614 -10.88 -3.89 -0.94
N VAL A 615 -12.03 -3.20 -0.92
CA VAL A 615 -13.28 -3.70 -1.52
C VAL A 615 -13.73 -2.77 -2.62
N ASP A 616 -13.83 -3.28 -3.84
CA ASP A 616 -14.26 -2.52 -5.02
C ASP A 616 -15.78 -2.66 -5.21
N ILE A 617 -16.44 -1.60 -5.71
CA ILE A 617 -17.88 -1.59 -6.00
C ILE A 617 -18.06 -1.26 -7.49
N ILE A 618 -18.53 -2.23 -8.28
CA ILE A 618 -18.62 -2.12 -9.73
C ILE A 618 -20.08 -2.30 -10.17
N GLY A 619 -20.63 -1.24 -10.78
CA GLY A 619 -21.96 -1.26 -11.39
C GLY A 619 -21.96 -1.71 -12.85
N ASP A 620 -23.16 -1.81 -13.41
CA ASP A 620 -23.41 -2.13 -14.82
C ASP A 620 -23.58 -0.88 -15.72
N GLY A 621 -23.19 0.30 -15.23
CA GLY A 621 -23.40 1.59 -15.88
C GLY A 621 -24.83 2.13 -15.80
N LYS A 622 -25.77 1.32 -15.29
CA LYS A 622 -27.18 1.71 -15.03
C LYS A 622 -27.53 1.66 -13.54
N THR A 623 -26.61 1.16 -12.73
CA THR A 623 -26.77 1.01 -11.29
C THR A 623 -26.82 2.37 -10.62
N MET A 624 -27.81 2.54 -9.73
CA MET A 624 -28.04 3.81 -9.05
C MET A 624 -28.35 3.58 -7.57
N PHE A 625 -27.66 4.34 -6.72
CA PHE A 625 -27.90 4.45 -5.29
C PHE A 625 -28.60 5.79 -5.01
N TRP A 626 -29.78 5.74 -4.43
CA TRP A 626 -30.65 6.90 -4.25
C TRP A 626 -31.07 7.02 -2.79
N CYS A 627 -30.50 8.01 -2.11
CA CYS A 627 -30.85 8.39 -0.75
C CYS A 627 -31.75 9.63 -0.81
N GLU A 628 -32.99 9.49 -0.37
CA GLU A 628 -33.97 10.59 -0.36
C GLU A 628 -34.48 10.80 1.06
N LEU A 629 -34.38 12.03 1.55
CA LEU A 629 -34.99 12.39 2.83
C LEU A 629 -36.34 13.06 2.60
N PRO A 630 -37.31 12.87 3.52
CA PRO A 630 -38.55 13.62 3.54
C PRO A 630 -38.32 15.13 3.46
N PHE A 631 -39.24 15.83 2.80
CA PHE A 631 -39.10 17.28 2.61
C PHE A 631 -39.14 18.03 3.95
N ASN A 632 -40.00 17.65 4.90
CA ASN A 632 -40.06 18.26 6.23
C ASN A 632 -39.11 17.55 7.20
N ASP A 633 -38.39 18.32 8.03
CA ASP A 633 -37.44 17.77 9.01
C ASP A 633 -38.08 16.86 10.04
N ALA A 634 -39.31 17.17 10.45
CA ALA A 634 -40.05 16.36 11.42
C ALA A 634 -40.37 14.94 10.91
N ASP A 635 -40.41 14.76 9.58
CA ASP A 635 -40.77 13.49 8.94
C ASP A 635 -39.55 12.58 8.72
N ILE A 636 -38.32 13.09 8.88
CA ILE A 636 -37.07 12.32 8.68
C ILE A 636 -37.01 11.11 9.63
N GLY A 637 -37.42 11.31 10.88
CA GLY A 637 -37.40 10.28 11.91
C GLY A 637 -35.99 9.87 12.37
N PRO A 638 -35.89 8.83 13.22
CA PRO A 638 -34.61 8.30 13.68
C PRO A 638 -33.89 7.49 12.57
N SER A 639 -32.57 7.57 12.55
CA SER A 639 -31.69 6.72 11.73
C SER A 639 -31.70 5.25 12.20
N ALA A 640 -31.04 4.36 11.46
CA ALA A 640 -30.96 2.93 11.76
C ALA A 640 -30.43 2.60 13.17
N ASN A 641 -29.62 3.47 13.76
CA ASN A 641 -29.11 3.34 15.13
C ASN A 641 -30.03 3.96 16.21
N GLY A 642 -31.23 4.41 15.84
CA GLY A 642 -32.20 5.04 16.74
C GLY A 642 -31.98 6.53 17.02
N THR A 643 -30.88 7.13 16.55
CA THR A 643 -30.59 8.56 16.76
C THR A 643 -31.20 9.41 15.65
N THR A 644 -31.79 10.56 16.00
CA THR A 644 -32.24 11.55 15.02
C THR A 644 -31.11 12.50 14.67
N TYR A 645 -30.76 12.57 13.40
CA TYR A 645 -29.74 13.49 12.88
C TYR A 645 -30.35 14.62 12.06
N SER A 646 -29.64 15.74 11.94
CA SER A 646 -29.97 16.81 10.99
C SER A 646 -29.87 16.30 9.55
N ARG A 647 -30.72 16.76 8.63
CA ARG A 647 -30.58 16.45 7.19
C ARG A 647 -29.18 16.78 6.63
N THR A 648 -28.48 17.73 7.25
CA THR A 648 -27.12 18.17 6.89
C THR A 648 -26.03 17.20 7.35
N THR A 649 -26.37 15.99 7.79
CA THR A 649 -25.39 14.92 8.07
C THR A 649 -25.57 13.69 7.18
N TYR A 650 -26.69 13.57 6.46
CA TYR A 650 -27.00 12.39 5.66
C TYR A 650 -26.32 12.42 4.29
N GLN A 651 -25.80 11.27 3.89
CA GLN A 651 -24.99 11.07 2.70
C GLN A 651 -25.50 9.87 1.89
N THR A 652 -25.26 9.82 0.59
CA THR A 652 -25.42 8.55 -0.15
C THR A 652 -24.19 7.67 0.06
N LEU A 653 -22.99 8.23 -0.11
CA LEU A 653 -21.71 7.54 0.09
C LEU A 653 -20.83 8.31 1.07
N TYR A 654 -20.29 7.62 2.07
CA TYR A 654 -19.22 8.09 2.93
C TYR A 654 -18.02 7.16 2.75
N SER A 655 -16.82 7.72 2.56
CA SER A 655 -15.62 6.91 2.37
C SER A 655 -14.42 7.50 3.08
N TYR A 656 -13.64 6.61 3.68
CA TYR A 656 -12.23 6.78 4.04
C TYR A 656 -11.47 5.50 3.68
N ALA A 657 -12.03 4.73 2.74
CA ALA A 657 -11.56 3.41 2.40
C ALA A 657 -10.22 3.46 1.66
N LYS A 658 -9.21 2.79 2.20
CA LYS A 658 -7.92 2.63 1.55
C LYS A 658 -8.05 1.70 0.35
N ASP A 659 -7.56 2.16 -0.79
CA ASP A 659 -7.33 1.35 -1.98
C ASP A 659 -8.61 0.65 -2.48
N CYS A 660 -9.66 1.45 -2.60
CA CYS A 660 -11.00 1.07 -3.07
C CYS A 660 -11.28 1.73 -4.43
N LEU A 661 -11.79 0.94 -5.39
CA LEU A 661 -12.32 1.39 -6.67
C LEU A 661 -13.85 1.35 -6.66
N ILE A 662 -14.48 2.48 -6.99
CA ILE A 662 -15.92 2.56 -7.24
C ILE A 662 -16.14 2.95 -8.70
N LYS A 663 -16.90 2.14 -9.44
CA LYS A 663 -16.96 2.24 -10.90
C LYS A 663 -18.36 2.02 -11.48
N ASP A 664 -18.69 2.75 -12.54
CA ASP A 664 -19.89 2.55 -13.38
C ASP A 664 -21.22 2.59 -12.60
N VAL A 665 -21.34 3.54 -11.65
CA VAL A 665 -22.50 3.73 -10.77
C VAL A 665 -22.93 5.21 -10.70
N THR A 666 -24.17 5.45 -10.29
CA THR A 666 -24.66 6.79 -9.95
C THR A 666 -25.05 6.88 -8.47
N PHE A 667 -24.59 7.91 -7.77
CA PHE A 667 -25.02 8.24 -6.41
C PHE A 667 -25.89 9.50 -6.42
N VAL A 668 -27.08 9.41 -5.85
CA VAL A 668 -28.04 10.51 -5.74
C VAL A 668 -28.37 10.76 -4.29
N ILE A 669 -28.29 12.03 -3.87
CA ILE A 669 -28.86 12.53 -2.62
C ILE A 669 -30.00 13.50 -2.95
N VAL A 670 -31.14 13.36 -2.26
CA VAL A 670 -32.27 14.28 -2.37
C VAL A 670 -32.58 14.87 -1.00
N ASN A 671 -32.55 16.20 -0.90
CA ASN A 671 -32.83 16.94 0.33
C ASN A 671 -31.89 16.61 1.53
N GLY A 672 -30.70 16.08 1.26
CA GLY A 672 -29.67 15.72 2.24
C GLY A 672 -28.38 16.54 2.11
N ARG A 673 -27.26 16.03 2.64
CA ARG A 673 -25.98 16.76 2.65
C ARG A 673 -25.22 16.63 1.33
N TYR A 674 -24.61 15.46 1.07
CA TYR A 674 -23.82 15.18 -0.14
C TYR A 674 -24.15 13.80 -0.73
N ALA A 675 -23.88 13.63 -2.03
CA ALA A 675 -23.88 12.32 -2.65
C ALA A 675 -22.61 11.54 -2.27
N LEU A 676 -21.46 12.22 -2.21
CA LEU A 676 -20.19 11.70 -1.67
C LEU A 676 -19.65 12.61 -0.57
N HIS A 677 -19.23 12.00 0.54
CA HIS A 677 -18.41 12.62 1.58
C HIS A 677 -17.06 11.91 1.70
N LEU A 678 -15.99 12.69 1.65
CA LEU A 678 -14.65 12.30 2.09
C LEU A 678 -14.26 13.33 3.16
N ASP A 679 -14.31 13.02 4.44
CA ASP A 679 -13.88 13.95 5.51
C ASP A 679 -13.68 13.17 6.79
N ASN A 680 -12.57 12.43 6.85
CA ASN A 680 -12.23 11.58 7.98
C ASN A 680 -10.71 11.42 8.10
N PRO A 681 -10.12 11.57 9.31
CA PRO A 681 -8.70 11.36 9.52
C PRO A 681 -8.22 9.94 9.18
N ASN A 682 -9.12 8.94 9.16
CA ASN A 682 -8.80 7.58 8.70
C ASN A 682 -8.45 7.51 7.20
N GLY A 683 -8.78 8.56 6.42
CA GLY A 683 -8.38 8.69 5.01
C GLY A 683 -6.91 9.10 4.82
N ALA A 684 -6.19 9.43 5.88
CA ALA A 684 -4.78 9.80 5.79
C ALA A 684 -3.95 8.70 5.08
N ASN A 685 -3.13 9.11 4.10
CA ASN A 685 -2.32 8.23 3.25
C ASN A 685 -3.12 7.12 2.52
N SER A 686 -4.41 7.35 2.28
CA SER A 686 -5.27 6.45 1.51
C SER A 686 -5.41 6.92 0.07
N THR A 687 -5.73 5.97 -0.80
CA THR A 687 -6.06 6.25 -2.21
C THR A 687 -7.51 5.87 -2.48
N HIS A 688 -8.27 6.80 -3.06
CA HIS A 688 -9.66 6.62 -3.47
C HIS A 688 -9.77 6.74 -4.99
N ARG A 689 -10.47 5.81 -5.64
CA ARG A 689 -10.66 5.83 -7.10
C ARG A 689 -12.14 5.75 -7.48
N PHE A 690 -12.58 6.69 -8.31
CA PHE A 690 -13.93 6.77 -8.85
C PHE A 690 -13.85 6.82 -10.37
N GLU A 691 -14.34 5.78 -11.04
CA GLU A 691 -14.30 5.66 -12.51
C GLU A 691 -15.71 5.66 -13.11
N ASN A 692 -16.00 6.61 -14.00
CA ASN A 692 -17.30 6.76 -14.65
C ASN A 692 -18.46 6.80 -13.63
N VAL A 693 -18.27 7.56 -12.54
CA VAL A 693 -19.25 7.72 -11.45
C VAL A 693 -19.94 9.07 -11.57
N LEU A 694 -21.27 9.08 -11.48
CA LEU A 694 -22.07 10.30 -11.43
C LEU A 694 -22.57 10.58 -10.00
N PHE A 695 -22.31 11.77 -9.49
CA PHE A 695 -22.78 12.24 -8.18
C PHE A 695 -23.82 13.34 -8.37
N VAL A 696 -24.99 13.19 -7.77
CA VAL A 696 -26.12 14.10 -7.99
C VAL A 696 -26.71 14.56 -6.66
N SER A 697 -26.81 15.88 -6.48
CA SER A 697 -27.54 16.50 -5.39
C SER A 697 -28.82 17.15 -5.93
N LYS A 698 -29.98 16.71 -5.40
CA LYS A 698 -31.29 17.18 -5.83
C LYS A 698 -32.10 17.82 -4.71
N GLY A 699 -33.03 18.66 -5.11
CA GLY A 699 -33.95 19.35 -4.20
C GLY A 699 -33.41 20.68 -3.68
N SER A 700 -34.09 21.24 -2.69
CA SER A 700 -33.86 22.61 -2.20
C SER A 700 -33.56 22.69 -0.70
N LYS A 701 -33.16 21.55 -0.11
CA LYS A 701 -32.89 21.40 1.32
C LYS A 701 -31.58 20.67 1.56
N GLY A 702 -31.06 20.81 2.77
CA GLY A 702 -29.77 20.25 3.16
C GLY A 702 -28.64 21.16 2.73
N SER A 703 -27.49 20.59 2.37
CA SER A 703 -26.33 21.39 1.95
C SER A 703 -26.35 21.69 0.44
N MET A 704 -27.03 20.84 -0.35
CA MET A 704 -27.25 20.98 -1.80
C MET A 704 -25.97 20.88 -2.67
N GLN A 705 -24.86 20.37 -2.13
CA GLN A 705 -23.68 20.00 -2.93
C GLN A 705 -23.70 18.51 -3.27
N ALA A 706 -23.14 18.13 -4.41
CA ALA A 706 -23.00 16.72 -4.78
C ALA A 706 -21.79 16.08 -4.11
N LEU A 707 -20.66 16.78 -4.13
CA LEU A 707 -19.40 16.33 -3.51
C LEU A 707 -19.05 17.26 -2.34
N GLY A 708 -18.80 16.67 -1.17
CA GLY A 708 -18.16 17.33 -0.04
C GLY A 708 -16.87 16.59 0.33
N CYS A 709 -15.71 17.23 0.22
CA CYS A 709 -14.42 16.58 0.47
C CYS A 709 -13.48 17.41 1.35
N GLY A 710 -13.31 17.03 2.62
CA GLY A 710 -12.19 17.40 3.48
C GLY A 710 -11.06 16.40 3.35
N THR A 711 -9.87 16.81 2.92
CA THR A 711 -8.73 15.90 2.79
C THR A 711 -7.95 15.73 4.08
N SER A 712 -7.15 14.66 4.13
CA SER A 712 -6.15 14.39 5.16
C SER A 712 -4.74 14.32 4.58
N THR A 713 -3.73 14.35 5.45
CA THR A 713 -2.32 14.25 5.05
C THR A 713 -2.06 13.03 4.15
N GLY A 714 -1.42 13.27 3.02
CA GLY A 714 -1.05 12.23 2.04
C GLY A 714 -2.21 11.51 1.35
N GLU A 715 -3.46 11.94 1.54
CA GLU A 715 -4.63 11.35 0.88
C GLU A 715 -4.63 11.67 -0.62
N GLU A 716 -4.96 10.68 -1.45
CA GLU A 716 -5.06 10.83 -2.90
C GLU A 716 -6.42 10.38 -3.42
N THR A 717 -7.09 11.24 -4.20
CA THR A 717 -8.42 10.94 -4.76
C THR A 717 -8.43 11.13 -6.27
N TYR A 718 -8.91 10.12 -6.99
CA TYR A 718 -8.95 10.09 -8.45
C TYR A 718 -10.40 9.98 -8.95
N PHE A 719 -10.80 10.92 -9.80
CA PHE A 719 -12.10 10.97 -10.47
C PHE A 719 -11.88 10.92 -11.99
N ILE A 720 -12.15 9.77 -12.62
CA ILE A 720 -11.86 9.51 -14.03
C ILE A 720 -13.18 9.28 -14.77
N GLY A 721 -13.59 10.24 -15.61
CA GLY A 721 -14.90 10.27 -16.25
C GLY A 721 -16.06 10.45 -15.26
N GLY A 722 -17.30 10.46 -15.76
CA GLY A 722 -18.49 10.70 -14.92
C GLY A 722 -18.72 12.19 -14.64
N GLY A 723 -19.23 12.53 -13.46
CA GLY A 723 -19.50 13.94 -13.12
C GLY A 723 -20.14 14.22 -11.76
N ALA A 724 -20.31 15.50 -11.46
CA ALA A 724 -21.03 16.02 -10.31
C ALA A 724 -22.11 17.02 -10.77
N HIS A 725 -23.34 16.84 -10.30
CA HIS A 725 -24.48 17.71 -10.61
C HIS A 725 -25.20 18.18 -9.35
N SER A 726 -25.56 19.46 -9.28
CA SER A 726 -26.36 20.01 -8.17
C SER A 726 -27.53 20.86 -8.68
N ASP A 727 -28.74 20.63 -8.16
CA ASP A 727 -29.90 21.45 -8.53
C ASP A 727 -29.75 22.91 -8.05
N GLY A 728 -29.29 23.10 -6.81
CA GLY A 728 -29.27 24.41 -6.15
C GLY A 728 -27.90 24.89 -5.66
N GLY A 729 -26.98 23.97 -5.38
CA GLY A 729 -25.69 24.27 -4.76
C GLY A 729 -24.50 24.11 -5.70
N THR A 730 -23.31 24.17 -5.11
CA THR A 730 -22.04 23.95 -5.81
C THR A 730 -21.84 22.46 -6.08
N PRO A 731 -21.48 22.04 -7.31
CA PRO A 731 -21.25 20.64 -7.63
C PRO A 731 -20.17 20.02 -6.74
N PHE A 732 -19.12 20.77 -6.45
CA PHE A 732 -18.00 20.33 -5.64
C PHE A 732 -17.59 21.34 -4.56
N TYR A 733 -17.66 20.93 -3.31
CA TYR A 733 -17.08 21.64 -2.18
C TYR A 733 -15.93 20.82 -1.61
N CYS A 734 -14.77 21.44 -1.44
CA CYS A 734 -13.63 20.80 -0.81
C CYS A 734 -12.85 21.75 0.09
N HIS A 735 -12.12 21.16 1.03
CA HIS A 735 -11.15 21.82 1.85
C HIS A 735 -10.01 20.84 2.17
N ASN A 736 -8.83 21.36 2.48
CA ASN A 736 -7.84 20.56 3.20
C ASN A 736 -8.18 20.61 4.71
N ASN A 737 -7.47 19.85 5.52
CA ASN A 737 -7.51 19.97 6.97
C ASN A 737 -6.18 20.54 7.47
N SER A 738 -6.09 20.82 8.77
CA SER A 738 -4.88 21.46 9.31
C SER A 738 -3.70 20.50 9.54
N LYS A 739 -2.46 20.99 9.37
CA LYS A 739 -1.19 20.34 9.78
C LYS A 739 -0.87 19.03 9.06
N PHE A 740 -0.65 19.12 7.77
CA PHE A 740 -0.21 17.96 7.00
C PHE A 740 1.29 17.73 7.10
N LEU A 741 1.69 16.47 7.04
CA LEU A 741 3.08 16.07 6.85
C LEU A 741 3.41 15.91 5.37
N THR A 742 2.42 15.50 4.59
CA THR A 742 2.51 15.26 3.15
C THR A 742 1.29 15.90 2.48
N PRO A 743 1.48 16.60 1.34
CA PRO A 743 0.36 17.13 0.57
C PRO A 743 -0.69 16.08 0.23
N SER A 744 -1.97 16.46 0.33
CA SER A 744 -3.09 15.73 -0.25
C SER A 744 -3.21 16.04 -1.75
N LYS A 745 -3.85 15.14 -2.51
CA LYS A 745 -3.96 15.24 -3.96
C LYS A 745 -5.34 14.85 -4.46
N MET A 746 -5.87 15.62 -5.40
CA MET A 746 -7.11 15.35 -6.10
C MET A 746 -6.90 15.43 -7.61
N TYR A 747 -7.37 14.43 -8.33
CA TYR A 747 -7.21 14.29 -9.78
C TYR A 747 -8.56 14.14 -10.45
N PHE A 748 -8.84 14.98 -11.44
CA PHE A 748 -10.04 14.94 -12.26
C PHE A 748 -9.64 14.79 -13.73
N GLU A 749 -10.09 13.74 -14.40
CA GLU A 749 -9.84 13.50 -15.82
C GLU A 749 -11.17 13.27 -16.55
N GLY A 750 -11.49 14.12 -17.53
CA GLY A 750 -12.75 14.02 -18.28
C GLY A 750 -14.02 14.17 -17.42
N PHE A 751 -13.90 14.79 -16.25
CA PHE A 751 -14.99 14.90 -15.27
C PHE A 751 -15.88 16.12 -15.57
N ARG A 752 -17.20 15.95 -15.45
CA ARG A 752 -18.16 17.04 -15.70
C ARG A 752 -18.70 17.64 -14.41
N PHE A 753 -18.65 18.96 -14.26
CA PHE A 753 -19.27 19.68 -13.14
C PHE A 753 -20.45 20.50 -13.64
N SER A 754 -21.58 20.47 -12.94
CA SER A 754 -22.74 21.27 -13.39
C SER A 754 -23.72 21.64 -12.28
N SER A 755 -24.27 22.84 -12.36
CA SER A 755 -25.33 23.31 -11.47
C SER A 755 -26.40 24.07 -12.23
N ASN A 756 -27.67 23.88 -11.86
CA ASN A 756 -28.78 24.61 -12.49
C ASN A 756 -28.82 26.08 -12.08
N THR A 757 -28.29 26.43 -10.90
CA THR A 757 -28.39 27.79 -10.34
C THR A 757 -27.07 28.36 -9.83
N SER A 758 -26.11 27.52 -9.45
CA SER A 758 -24.82 27.98 -8.92
C SER A 758 -23.81 28.24 -10.03
N LYS A 759 -23.22 29.43 -10.00
CA LYS A 759 -22.09 29.81 -10.85
C LYS A 759 -20.81 29.07 -10.47
N LEU A 760 -20.74 28.47 -9.28
CA LEU A 760 -19.55 27.77 -8.81
C LEU A 760 -19.45 26.37 -9.45
N ILE A 761 -18.31 26.07 -10.05
CA ILE A 761 -17.83 24.73 -10.44
C ILE A 761 -17.36 23.99 -9.18
N VAL A 762 -16.47 24.67 -8.46
CA VAL A 762 -15.83 24.21 -7.22
C VAL A 762 -15.72 25.37 -6.25
N ARG A 763 -15.92 25.10 -4.96
CA ARG A 763 -15.46 25.92 -3.86
C ARG A 763 -14.38 25.16 -3.12
N CYS A 764 -13.16 25.69 -3.13
CA CYS A 764 -12.00 25.10 -2.51
C CYS A 764 -11.53 25.99 -1.37
N GLU A 765 -11.52 25.48 -0.14
CA GLU A 765 -11.09 26.23 1.03
C GLU A 765 -9.71 25.77 1.52
N ASN A 766 -8.90 26.76 1.90
CA ASN A 766 -7.62 26.57 2.56
C ASN A 766 -7.81 26.71 4.08
N ASP A 767 -7.51 25.64 4.80
CA ASP A 767 -7.84 25.45 6.23
C ASP A 767 -6.59 25.42 7.11
N GLY A 768 -5.38 25.45 6.53
CA GLY A 768 -4.13 25.48 7.27
C GLY A 768 -3.37 24.15 7.25
N SER A 769 -3.33 23.46 6.11
CA SER A 769 -2.51 22.25 5.93
C SER A 769 -1.01 22.55 6.05
N LEU A 770 -0.60 23.78 5.71
CA LEU A 770 0.76 24.32 5.67
C LEU A 770 1.68 23.65 4.64
N VAL A 771 1.11 22.94 3.67
CA VAL A 771 1.82 22.27 2.58
C VAL A 771 1.12 22.54 1.24
N ASP A 772 1.82 22.28 0.13
CA ASP A 772 1.29 22.52 -1.22
C ASP A 772 0.39 21.35 -1.70
N ASP A 773 -0.84 21.32 -1.20
CA ASP A 773 -1.90 20.39 -1.64
C ASP A 773 -2.18 20.54 -3.14
N LYS A 774 -2.59 19.48 -3.83
CA LYS A 774 -2.66 19.48 -5.30
C LYS A 774 -4.03 19.14 -5.83
N MET A 775 -4.54 19.94 -6.75
CA MET A 775 -5.73 19.63 -7.55
C MET A 775 -5.37 19.67 -9.04
N GLN A 776 -5.50 18.54 -9.73
CA GLN A 776 -5.25 18.45 -11.17
C GLN A 776 -6.57 18.23 -11.92
N MET A 777 -6.81 19.03 -12.96
CA MET A 777 -8.00 18.93 -13.81
C MET A 777 -7.58 18.80 -15.28
N VAL A 778 -7.95 17.69 -15.94
CA VAL A 778 -7.58 17.41 -17.33
C VAL A 778 -8.83 17.09 -18.14
N GLY A 779 -9.11 17.87 -19.19
CA GLY A 779 -10.25 17.60 -20.06
C GLY A 779 -11.62 17.74 -19.38
N CYS A 780 -11.71 18.49 -18.27
CA CYS A 780 -12.95 18.66 -17.52
C CYS A 780 -13.87 19.68 -18.19
N SER A 781 -15.18 19.49 -18.03
CA SER A 781 -16.20 20.36 -18.63
C SER A 781 -17.19 20.89 -17.59
N TRP A 782 -17.78 22.05 -17.89
CA TRP A 782 -18.76 22.71 -17.04
C TRP A 782 -20.16 22.66 -17.67
N GLY A 783 -21.21 22.78 -16.86
CA GLY A 783 -22.58 22.74 -17.36
C GLY A 783 -23.58 23.52 -16.53
N GLY A 784 -24.72 23.84 -17.16
CA GLY A 784 -25.75 24.67 -16.54
C GLY A 784 -25.27 26.12 -16.41
N THR A 785 -25.21 26.61 -15.17
CA THR A 785 -24.77 27.99 -14.84
C THR A 785 -23.34 28.06 -14.31
N SER A 786 -22.67 26.92 -14.11
CA SER A 786 -21.37 26.85 -13.45
C SER A 786 -20.22 27.23 -14.38
N TYR A 787 -19.38 28.19 -13.95
CA TYR A 787 -18.16 28.61 -14.65
C TYR A 787 -17.08 29.22 -13.71
N VAL A 788 -17.31 29.27 -12.39
CA VAL A 788 -16.43 29.91 -11.40
C VAL A 788 -15.74 28.87 -10.52
N MET A 789 -14.41 28.96 -10.40
CA MET A 789 -13.65 28.28 -9.36
C MET A 789 -13.43 29.28 -8.21
N GLU A 790 -14.15 29.08 -7.10
CA GLU A 790 -13.96 29.90 -5.89
C GLU A 790 -12.83 29.31 -5.06
N TYR A 791 -11.80 30.12 -4.84
CA TYR A 791 -10.60 29.76 -4.09
C TYR A 791 -10.59 30.56 -2.79
N GLY A 792 -11.16 29.96 -1.74
CA GLY A 792 -11.45 30.61 -0.47
C GLY A 792 -10.55 30.14 0.67
N GLN A 793 -10.86 30.59 1.87
CA GLN A 793 -10.23 30.13 3.10
C GLN A 793 -11.24 30.07 4.24
N LEU A 794 -11.06 29.12 5.14
CA LEU A 794 -11.64 29.15 6.49
C LEU A 794 -10.54 29.39 7.54
N TRP A 795 -9.31 28.93 7.27
CA TRP A 795 -8.13 28.94 8.16
C TRP A 795 -8.46 28.55 9.60
N LEU A 796 -8.34 27.26 9.91
CA LEU A 796 -8.85 26.68 11.15
C LEU A 796 -8.07 27.17 12.38
N LYS A 797 -6.75 27.31 12.29
CA LYS A 797 -5.88 27.64 13.45
C LYS A 797 -4.81 28.65 13.08
N SER A 798 -4.46 29.53 14.01
CA SER A 798 -3.41 30.56 13.86
C SER A 798 -2.44 30.61 15.03
N ASN A 799 -2.50 29.63 15.95
CA ASN A 799 -1.64 29.59 17.14
C ASN A 799 -0.14 29.57 16.76
N THR A 800 0.54 30.65 17.11
CA THR A 800 1.95 30.90 16.78
C THR A 800 2.92 29.94 17.48
N THR A 801 2.52 29.35 18.61
CA THR A 801 3.36 28.35 19.32
C THR A 801 3.46 27.03 18.56
N GLN A 802 2.52 26.77 17.66
CA GLN A 802 2.46 25.59 16.80
C GLN A 802 2.88 25.91 15.36
N ASN A 803 3.37 27.13 15.11
CA ASN A 803 3.74 27.66 13.80
C ASN A 803 2.60 27.71 12.77
N TYR A 804 1.33 27.83 13.20
CA TYR A 804 0.19 27.95 12.27
C TYR A 804 0.05 29.33 11.62
N ASP A 805 1.05 30.19 11.77
CA ASP A 805 1.00 31.61 11.43
C ASP A 805 1.71 31.93 10.10
N SER A 806 1.53 31.05 9.11
CA SER A 806 2.00 31.26 7.74
C SER A 806 1.17 32.35 7.06
N PHE A 807 1.83 33.34 6.46
CA PHE A 807 1.17 34.36 5.64
C PHE A 807 0.57 33.81 4.33
N ASN A 808 1.06 32.68 3.84
CA ASN A 808 0.59 32.09 2.61
C ASN A 808 -0.60 31.17 2.91
N HIS A 809 -1.81 31.69 2.72
CA HIS A 809 -3.06 30.93 2.84
C HIS A 809 -3.51 30.31 1.50
N ALA A 810 -2.64 30.27 0.48
CA ALA A 810 -2.90 29.62 -0.81
C ALA A 810 -2.17 28.27 -0.88
N GLU A 811 -2.76 27.27 -0.22
CA GLU A 811 -2.21 25.93 0.00
C GLU A 811 -2.52 25.01 -1.18
N TRP A 812 -3.74 25.07 -1.71
CA TRP A 812 -4.13 24.28 -2.89
C TRP A 812 -3.50 24.80 -4.18
N LYS A 813 -2.79 23.94 -4.90
CA LYS A 813 -2.20 24.18 -6.22
C LYS A 813 -3.03 23.48 -7.31
N PHE A 814 -3.76 24.29 -8.06
CA PHE A 814 -4.53 23.92 -9.24
C PHE A 814 -3.62 23.83 -10.47
N SER A 815 -3.67 22.71 -11.18
CA SER A 815 -2.93 22.47 -12.44
C SER A 815 -3.80 21.72 -13.45
N GLY A 816 -3.41 21.69 -14.73
CA GLY A 816 -4.26 21.06 -15.73
C GLY A 816 -4.07 21.55 -17.17
N TYR A 817 -4.93 21.00 -18.04
CA TYR A 817 -5.12 21.44 -19.42
C TYR A 817 -6.39 20.84 -20.04
N GLY A 818 -6.86 21.41 -21.15
CA GLY A 818 -8.00 20.94 -21.93
C GLY A 818 -9.35 21.15 -21.25
N ASN A 819 -9.42 22.01 -20.22
CA ASN A 819 -10.65 22.27 -19.49
C ASN A 819 -11.48 23.37 -20.17
N ASP A 820 -12.79 23.38 -19.97
CA ASP A 820 -13.64 24.50 -20.38
C ASP A 820 -13.17 25.81 -19.71
N PRO A 821 -13.36 27.00 -20.34
CA PRO A 821 -12.99 28.27 -19.74
C PRO A 821 -13.68 28.51 -18.39
N PHE A 822 -12.94 29.07 -17.42
CA PHE A 822 -13.45 29.35 -16.08
C PHE A 822 -12.99 30.72 -15.55
N LEU A 823 -13.70 31.21 -14.54
CA LEU A 823 -13.35 32.38 -13.75
C LEU A 823 -12.71 31.93 -12.43
N PHE A 824 -11.48 32.36 -12.15
CA PHE A 824 -10.81 32.06 -10.89
C PHE A 824 -11.04 33.19 -9.87
N ASP A 825 -11.92 32.98 -8.89
CA ASP A 825 -12.21 33.96 -7.84
C ASP A 825 -11.41 33.65 -6.57
N ASN A 826 -10.22 34.23 -6.47
CA ASN A 826 -9.36 34.09 -5.30
C ASN A 826 -9.78 35.07 -4.19
N GLN A 827 -10.24 34.50 -3.07
CA GLN A 827 -10.75 35.22 -1.90
C GLN A 827 -9.88 35.02 -0.64
N VAL A 828 -8.72 34.35 -0.74
CA VAL A 828 -7.88 34.07 0.44
C VAL A 828 -7.39 35.36 1.13
N ALA A 829 -7.03 35.25 2.40
CA ALA A 829 -6.41 36.30 3.20
C ALA A 829 -4.98 35.86 3.59
N GLY A 830 -4.57 36.09 4.84
CA GLY A 830 -3.18 35.92 5.28
C GLY A 830 -2.40 37.21 5.04
N TYR A 831 -2.61 38.20 5.90
CA TYR A 831 -1.97 39.50 5.74
C TYR A 831 -0.51 39.42 6.19
N CYS A 832 0.40 39.97 5.39
CA CYS A 832 1.81 40.15 5.77
C CYS A 832 2.18 41.63 5.73
N LEU A 833 3.28 42.00 6.40
CA LEU A 833 3.84 43.33 6.30
C LEU A 833 4.56 43.47 4.98
N ARG A 834 4.16 44.43 4.16
CA ARG A 834 4.84 44.77 2.92
C ARG A 834 5.40 46.18 3.00
N ILE A 835 6.61 46.36 2.51
CA ILE A 835 7.26 47.68 2.38
C ILE A 835 7.65 47.91 0.92
N LYS A 836 7.36 49.09 0.39
CA LYS A 836 7.65 49.50 -0.99
C LYS A 836 8.43 50.79 -1.04
N THR A 837 9.33 50.93 -2.02
CA THR A 837 9.99 52.23 -2.27
C THR A 837 9.02 53.23 -2.87
N THR A 838 9.17 54.51 -2.52
CA THR A 838 8.44 55.60 -3.20
C THR A 838 9.02 55.92 -4.58
N ALA A 839 10.31 55.65 -4.78
CA ALA A 839 10.98 55.74 -6.06
C ALA A 839 10.86 54.43 -6.86
N THR A 840 10.96 54.53 -8.19
CA THR A 840 10.95 53.40 -9.13
C THR A 840 12.27 53.36 -9.91
N GLY A 841 12.56 52.24 -10.58
CA GLY A 841 13.76 52.05 -11.39
C GLY A 841 14.67 50.93 -10.89
N LEU A 842 15.57 50.47 -11.77
CA LEU A 842 16.42 49.28 -11.62
C LEU A 842 17.35 49.27 -10.40
N ASN A 843 17.69 50.45 -9.86
CA ASN A 843 18.59 50.57 -8.72
C ASN A 843 17.86 50.56 -7.36
N ASN A 844 16.53 50.47 -7.37
CA ASN A 844 15.76 50.45 -6.12
C ASN A 844 15.69 49.05 -5.53
N THR A 845 15.98 48.93 -4.25
CA THR A 845 15.98 47.68 -3.50
C THR A 845 15.42 47.89 -2.10
N ILE A 846 14.73 46.86 -1.57
CA ILE A 846 14.30 46.78 -0.17
C ILE A 846 14.71 45.44 0.41
N ARG A 847 15.30 45.45 1.60
CA ARG A 847 15.64 44.26 2.39
C ARG A 847 15.27 44.48 3.85
N PHE A 848 15.14 43.39 4.62
CA PHE A 848 14.98 43.46 6.07
C PHE A 848 16.31 43.08 6.75
N ASP A 849 16.67 43.82 7.80
CA ASP A 849 17.83 43.49 8.62
C ASP A 849 17.49 42.33 9.57
N LYS A 850 18.04 41.15 9.29
CA LYS A 850 17.82 39.93 10.08
C LYS A 850 18.37 39.99 11.51
N SER A 851 19.23 40.96 11.81
CA SER A 851 19.73 41.17 13.18
C SER A 851 18.76 42.00 14.04
N SER A 852 17.74 42.62 13.42
CA SER A 852 16.78 43.46 14.13
C SER A 852 15.83 42.64 15.01
N SER A 853 15.50 43.14 16.20
CA SER A 853 14.81 42.35 17.22
C SER A 853 13.34 42.06 16.92
N ALA A 854 12.74 42.77 15.96
CA ALA A 854 11.38 42.52 15.47
C ALA A 854 11.34 41.62 14.22
N TYR A 855 12.51 41.24 13.66
CA TYR A 855 12.59 40.46 12.43
C TYR A 855 11.86 39.11 12.51
N SER A 856 12.22 38.28 13.50
CA SER A 856 11.59 36.96 13.66
C SER A 856 10.11 37.04 14.06
N LEU A 857 9.68 38.17 14.63
CA LEU A 857 8.31 38.38 15.06
C LEU A 857 7.39 38.71 13.90
N LEU A 858 7.85 39.56 12.98
CA LEU A 858 7.02 40.19 11.94
C LEU A 858 7.35 39.76 10.52
N ILE A 859 8.56 39.26 10.27
CA ILE A 859 9.12 39.07 8.92
C ILE A 859 9.43 37.61 8.66
N GLN A 860 10.23 36.97 9.51
CA GLN A 860 10.79 35.65 9.20
C GLN A 860 9.69 34.57 9.09
N ASN A 861 9.74 33.78 8.01
CA ASN A 861 8.92 32.60 7.88
C ASN A 861 9.28 31.55 8.96
N ASN A 862 8.28 30.96 9.61
CA ASN A 862 8.49 29.85 10.54
C ASN A 862 8.32 28.48 9.87
N GLN A 863 7.82 28.44 8.64
CA GLN A 863 7.64 27.21 7.90
C GLN A 863 8.86 26.91 7.02
N ALA A 864 9.19 25.62 6.91
CA ALA A 864 10.20 25.14 5.98
C ALA A 864 9.75 25.23 4.52
N ASN A 865 8.52 25.70 4.26
CA ASN A 865 8.00 25.96 2.92
C ASN A 865 8.84 27.08 2.27
N THR A 866 9.91 26.65 1.62
CA THR A 866 10.70 27.40 0.65
C THR A 866 10.06 27.38 -0.71
N ASP A 867 8.84 26.84 -0.85
CA ASP A 867 8.27 26.58 -2.16
C ASP A 867 8.07 27.89 -2.90
N VAL A 868 8.94 28.08 -3.90
CA VAL A 868 8.96 29.19 -4.82
C VAL A 868 7.84 29.08 -5.87
N SER A 869 6.90 28.13 -5.74
CA SER A 869 5.80 27.89 -6.69
C SER A 869 4.87 29.09 -6.88
N LEU A 870 4.64 29.93 -5.87
CA LEU A 870 3.92 31.21 -6.03
C LEU A 870 4.70 32.27 -6.83
N TYR A 871 5.96 32.01 -7.16
CA TYR A 871 6.93 33.00 -7.58
C TYR A 871 7.19 32.80 -9.07
N THR A 872 6.98 33.85 -9.84
CA THR A 872 7.68 33.98 -11.12
C THR A 872 9.14 34.36 -10.82
N ASN A 873 10.07 34.19 -11.76
CA ASN A 873 11.47 34.60 -11.58
C ASN A 873 11.66 36.13 -11.36
N SER A 874 10.58 36.88 -11.15
CA SER A 874 10.59 38.29 -10.75
C SER A 874 10.68 38.52 -9.24
N ARG A 875 10.50 37.47 -8.42
CA ARG A 875 10.56 37.56 -6.94
C ARG A 875 11.57 36.56 -6.40
N ASP A 876 12.30 36.95 -5.36
CA ASP A 876 13.25 36.06 -4.69
C ASP A 876 12.82 35.81 -3.24
N TYR A 877 13.02 34.58 -2.75
CA TYR A 877 12.89 34.23 -1.34
C TYR A 877 14.27 34.24 -0.69
N ILE A 878 14.51 35.14 0.26
CA ILE A 878 15.80 35.33 0.92
C ILE A 878 15.64 35.45 2.43
N ASP A 879 16.52 34.80 3.20
CA ASP A 879 16.58 34.86 4.67
C ASP A 879 15.23 34.63 5.42
N GLY A 880 14.22 34.05 4.76
CA GLY A 880 12.88 33.84 5.33
C GLY A 880 11.82 34.87 4.96
N TYR A 881 12.03 35.70 3.93
CA TYR A 881 11.06 36.67 3.42
C TYR A 881 11.16 36.84 1.90
N ILE A 882 10.23 37.58 1.28
CA ILE A 882 10.13 37.75 -0.18
C ILE A 882 10.55 39.14 -0.59
N ILE A 883 11.24 39.25 -1.73
CA ILE A 883 11.62 40.53 -2.35
C ILE A 883 11.27 40.58 -3.83
N GLN A 884 11.09 41.81 -4.32
CA GLN A 884 11.08 42.17 -5.73
C GLN A 884 11.86 43.47 -5.88
N ASP A 885 12.96 43.44 -6.63
CA ASP A 885 13.70 44.67 -6.91
C ASP A 885 12.95 45.57 -7.90
N GLY A 886 13.26 46.86 -7.86
CA GLY A 886 12.61 47.85 -8.70
C GLY A 886 12.89 47.62 -10.19
N SER A 887 11.99 48.10 -11.03
CA SER A 887 12.14 48.11 -12.49
C SER A 887 11.73 49.49 -13.03
N VAL A 888 11.95 49.76 -14.32
CA VAL A 888 11.53 51.03 -14.94
C VAL A 888 10.02 51.22 -14.74
N GLY A 889 9.65 52.21 -13.93
CA GLY A 889 8.27 52.50 -13.54
C GLY A 889 7.71 51.66 -12.38
N LEU A 890 8.42 50.64 -11.89
CA LEU A 890 8.00 49.75 -10.81
C LEU A 890 8.84 49.97 -9.54
N SER A 891 8.18 50.13 -8.40
CA SER A 891 8.84 50.22 -7.08
C SER A 891 9.42 48.88 -6.64
N ALA A 892 10.51 48.91 -5.88
CA ALA A 892 10.98 47.73 -5.18
C ALA A 892 10.06 47.42 -4.00
N GLN A 893 9.90 46.14 -3.66
CA GLN A 893 9.00 45.66 -2.62
C GLN A 893 9.66 44.54 -1.81
N ALA A 894 9.34 44.45 -0.52
CA ALA A 894 9.60 43.27 0.29
C ALA A 894 8.36 42.92 1.12
N TRP A 895 8.12 41.63 1.29
CA TRP A 895 7.03 41.06 2.07
C TRP A 895 7.59 40.21 3.18
N GLY A 896 7.15 40.45 4.41
CA GLY A 896 7.32 39.47 5.48
C GLY A 896 6.53 38.19 5.20
N CYS A 897 6.91 37.11 5.86
CA CYS A 897 6.30 35.79 5.74
C CYS A 897 5.57 35.35 7.01
N LYS A 898 5.11 36.32 7.80
CA LYS A 898 4.24 36.10 8.97
C LYS A 898 2.81 36.49 8.65
N ASP A 899 1.85 35.68 9.07
CA ASP A 899 0.46 36.13 9.14
C ASP A 899 0.35 37.19 10.24
N LEU A 900 -0.27 38.30 9.86
CA LEU A 900 -0.52 39.51 10.64
C LEU A 900 -2.01 39.82 10.72
N THR A 901 -2.88 38.86 10.40
CA THR A 901 -4.33 39.04 10.41
C THR A 901 -4.84 39.46 11.80
N GLU A 902 -5.80 40.39 11.84
CA GLU A 902 -6.39 40.93 13.10
C GLU A 902 -7.70 40.25 13.49
N THR A 903 -7.99 39.08 12.91
CA THR A 903 -9.17 38.27 13.20
C THR A 903 -8.75 36.91 13.71
N ALA A 904 -9.49 36.38 14.68
CA ALA A 904 -9.26 35.02 15.17
C ALA A 904 -9.60 33.99 14.08
N SER A 905 -8.80 32.93 14.01
CA SER A 905 -9.15 31.75 13.22
C SER A 905 -10.38 31.03 13.77
N TYR A 906 -11.04 30.26 12.90
CA TYR A 906 -12.33 29.64 13.21
C TYR A 906 -12.27 28.74 14.46
N ALA A 907 -11.24 27.92 14.62
CA ALA A 907 -11.09 26.99 15.74
C ALA A 907 -10.34 27.56 16.96
N ASP A 908 -9.91 28.84 16.91
CA ASP A 908 -9.15 29.49 18.00
C ASP A 908 -10.04 30.17 19.05
N GLY A 909 -11.37 29.97 19.00
CA GLY A 909 -12.29 30.43 20.05
C GLY A 909 -12.33 31.95 20.23
N GLY A 910 -12.08 32.72 19.17
CA GLY A 910 -12.04 34.19 19.22
C GLY A 910 -10.71 34.79 19.68
N VAL A 911 -9.68 33.98 19.94
CA VAL A 911 -8.34 34.46 20.28
C VAL A 911 -7.58 34.89 19.03
N ILE A 912 -7.05 36.12 19.06
CA ILE A 912 -6.21 36.67 17.98
C ILE A 912 -4.74 36.46 18.38
N TYR A 913 -4.02 35.64 17.62
CA TYR A 913 -2.58 35.38 17.84
C TYR A 913 -1.67 36.17 16.91
N THR A 914 -2.14 36.49 15.70
CA THR A 914 -1.26 36.86 14.59
C THR A 914 -1.09 38.36 14.39
N SER A 915 -1.96 39.22 14.92
CA SER A 915 -1.88 40.67 14.68
C SER A 915 -0.56 41.32 15.11
N LEU A 916 -0.21 42.45 14.49
CA LEU A 916 1.00 43.21 14.80
C LEU A 916 1.12 43.53 16.29
N GLY A 917 0.01 43.99 16.90
CA GLY A 917 -0.02 44.35 18.32
C GLY A 917 0.24 43.17 19.24
N LYS A 918 -0.25 41.98 18.89
CA LYS A 918 -0.04 40.75 19.68
C LYS A 918 1.40 40.24 19.60
N ARG A 919 2.02 40.33 18.41
CA ARG A 919 3.42 39.93 18.20
C ARG A 919 4.41 40.89 18.86
N LEU A 920 4.13 42.19 18.79
CA LEU A 920 4.97 43.21 19.41
C LEU A 920 4.82 43.22 20.93
N GLY A 921 3.59 43.17 21.45
CA GLY A 921 3.31 43.25 22.88
C GLY A 921 3.69 44.62 23.47
N ASP A 922 4.10 44.62 24.74
CA ASP A 922 4.57 45.85 25.41
C ASP A 922 6.06 46.08 25.18
N CYS A 923 6.38 47.12 24.40
CA CYS A 923 7.76 47.54 24.11
C CYS A 923 8.15 48.83 24.86
N SER A 924 7.36 49.28 25.85
CA SER A 924 7.62 50.54 26.57
C SER A 924 8.87 50.52 27.47
N THR A 925 9.34 49.32 27.84
CA THR A 925 10.51 49.12 28.71
C THR A 925 11.69 48.49 27.96
N SER A 926 11.42 47.59 27.02
CA SER A 926 12.41 46.97 26.15
C SER A 926 12.01 47.21 24.70
N ASN A 927 12.59 48.25 24.11
CA ASN A 927 12.30 48.62 22.73
C ASN A 927 12.64 47.45 21.80
N LYS A 928 11.84 47.29 20.75
CA LYS A 928 12.16 46.42 19.62
C LYS A 928 12.47 47.27 18.39
N THR A 929 13.30 46.77 17.50
CA THR A 929 13.63 47.46 16.24
C THR A 929 13.34 46.56 15.05
N LEU A 930 12.81 47.14 13.98
CA LEU A 930 12.77 46.54 12.64
C LEU A 930 13.69 47.37 11.74
N GLY A 931 14.80 46.76 11.32
CA GLY A 931 15.70 47.39 10.35
C GLY A 931 15.21 47.15 8.93
N VAL A 932 15.03 48.22 8.16
CA VAL A 932 14.61 48.18 6.75
C VAL A 932 15.70 48.82 5.90
N ILE A 933 16.34 48.04 5.05
CA ILE A 933 17.45 48.48 4.21
C ILE A 933 16.87 48.93 2.88
N ILE A 934 16.89 50.24 2.62
CA ILE A 934 16.36 50.88 1.42
C ILE A 934 17.55 51.40 0.62
N ASN A 935 17.77 50.87 -0.58
CA ASN A 935 18.88 51.27 -1.45
C ASN A 935 20.25 51.24 -0.72
N GLY A 936 20.47 50.19 0.07
CA GLY A 936 21.67 50.00 0.89
C GLY A 936 21.72 50.82 2.20
N THR A 937 20.74 51.67 2.48
CA THR A 937 20.66 52.48 3.71
C THR A 937 19.68 51.89 4.71
N THR A 938 20.13 51.61 5.93
CA THR A 938 19.27 51.05 6.99
C THR A 938 18.43 52.14 7.65
N ASN A 939 17.11 51.97 7.60
CA ASN A 939 16.10 52.75 8.32
C ASN A 939 15.63 51.92 9.51
N ASN A 940 15.82 52.42 10.73
CA ASN A 940 15.42 51.71 11.94
C ASN A 940 14.04 52.18 12.39
N VAL A 941 13.04 51.31 12.29
CA VAL A 941 11.74 51.53 12.90
C VAL A 941 11.82 51.06 14.35
N VAL A 942 11.70 51.99 15.30
CA VAL A 942 11.80 51.71 16.73
C VAL A 942 10.39 51.59 17.31
N PHE A 943 10.12 50.44 17.92
CA PHE A 943 8.91 50.15 18.67
C PHE A 943 9.18 50.37 20.16
N ASN A 944 8.65 51.45 20.74
CA ASN A 944 8.93 51.88 22.12
C ASN A 944 7.68 52.22 22.94
N LYS A 945 6.51 51.74 22.50
CA LYS A 945 5.22 51.90 23.16
C LYS A 945 4.65 50.55 23.59
N ASN A 946 3.55 50.57 24.31
CA ASN A 946 2.74 49.37 24.50
C ASN A 946 1.80 49.18 23.29
N TYR A 947 2.09 48.17 22.45
CA TYR A 947 1.32 47.89 21.23
C TYR A 947 0.22 46.84 21.44
N SER A 948 0.10 46.25 22.64
CA SER A 948 -0.75 45.09 22.91
C SER A 948 -2.25 45.31 22.60
N SER A 949 -2.70 46.57 22.58
CA SER A 949 -4.07 47.01 22.27
C SER A 949 -4.17 47.89 21.02
N MET A 950 -3.08 48.13 20.30
CA MET A 950 -3.10 48.93 19.08
C MET A 950 -3.56 48.07 17.90
N THR A 951 -4.35 48.68 17.01
CA THR A 951 -4.78 47.99 15.78
C THR A 951 -3.64 47.92 14.78
N ASN A 952 -3.75 46.99 13.83
CA ASN A 952 -2.78 46.89 12.75
C ASN A 952 -2.60 48.22 12.00
N ALA A 953 -3.70 48.93 11.72
CA ALA A 953 -3.68 50.21 11.02
C ALA A 953 -2.89 51.29 11.79
N GLN A 954 -3.04 51.35 13.12
CA GLN A 954 -2.30 52.30 13.95
C GLN A 954 -0.79 52.00 13.96
N ILE A 955 -0.42 50.72 14.01
CA ILE A 955 0.98 50.29 14.01
C ILE A 955 1.62 50.55 12.64
N VAL A 956 0.92 50.24 11.55
CA VAL A 956 1.38 50.55 10.18
C VAL A 956 1.57 52.05 9.97
N ALA A 957 0.68 52.89 10.52
CA ALA A 957 0.87 54.34 10.46
C ALA A 957 2.17 54.78 11.17
N GLU A 958 2.48 54.19 12.33
CA GLU A 958 3.71 54.48 13.08
C GLU A 958 4.98 53.97 12.38
N ILE A 959 4.90 52.83 11.69
CA ILE A 959 5.98 52.37 10.80
C ILE A 959 6.22 53.42 9.72
N ASN A 960 5.15 53.87 9.04
CA ASN A 960 5.24 54.86 7.96
C ASN A 960 5.81 56.22 8.42
N THR A 961 5.57 56.67 9.65
CA THR A 961 6.17 57.93 10.14
C THR A 961 7.68 57.84 10.38
N GLN A 962 8.23 56.62 10.48
CA GLN A 962 9.65 56.37 10.73
C GLN A 962 10.43 55.96 9.48
N LEU A 963 9.74 55.58 8.39
CA LEU A 963 10.37 55.25 7.12
C LEU A 963 10.65 56.51 6.29
N SER A 964 11.82 56.55 5.65
CA SER A 964 12.13 57.54 4.62
C SER A 964 12.23 56.86 3.25
N SER A 965 11.65 57.45 2.21
CA SER A 965 11.66 56.93 0.82
C SER A 965 11.00 55.56 0.61
N ALA A 966 10.16 55.13 1.55
CA ALA A 966 9.34 53.92 1.45
C ALA A 966 8.02 54.08 2.19
N THR A 967 7.05 53.22 1.86
CA THR A 967 5.77 53.08 2.56
C THR A 967 5.53 51.63 2.95
N ALA A 968 4.84 51.42 4.06
CA ALA A 968 4.42 50.12 4.57
C ALA A 968 2.90 49.95 4.49
N ASP A 969 2.45 48.75 4.15
CA ASP A 969 1.05 48.33 4.20
C ASP A 969 0.93 46.85 4.62
N LEU A 970 -0.32 46.39 4.83
CA LEU A 970 -0.63 44.97 4.97
C LEU A 970 -1.09 44.40 3.63
N TYR A 971 -0.56 43.24 3.26
CA TYR A 971 -0.80 42.62 1.98
C TYR A 971 -1.20 41.15 2.12
N SER A 972 -2.28 40.74 1.46
CA SER A 972 -2.63 39.32 1.37
C SER A 972 -1.83 38.66 0.25
N TYR A 973 -0.74 37.99 0.59
CA TYR A 973 0.17 37.43 -0.42
C TYR A 973 -0.47 36.26 -1.17
N GLY A 974 -1.25 35.43 -0.48
CA GLY A 974 -1.97 34.31 -1.10
C GLY A 974 -2.95 34.74 -2.20
N ARG A 975 -3.42 36.00 -2.21
CA ARG A 975 -4.28 36.53 -3.28
C ARG A 975 -3.59 36.65 -4.64
N ASP A 976 -2.26 36.64 -4.67
CA ASP A 976 -1.53 36.61 -5.94
C ASP A 976 -1.65 35.23 -6.61
N TYR A 977 -2.02 34.18 -5.88
CA TYR A 977 -2.17 32.86 -6.49
C TYR A 977 -3.24 32.83 -7.58
N TYR A 978 -2.93 32.16 -8.69
CA TYR A 978 -3.84 31.87 -9.81
C TYR A 978 -3.57 30.42 -10.27
N ALA A 979 -4.58 29.72 -10.75
CA ALA A 979 -4.45 28.34 -11.23
C ALA A 979 -3.39 28.17 -12.33
N GLU A 980 -2.55 27.15 -12.22
CA GLU A 980 -1.38 26.90 -13.08
C GLU A 980 -1.72 25.96 -14.25
N MET A 981 -2.86 26.19 -14.90
CA MET A 981 -3.27 25.41 -16.08
C MET A 981 -2.56 25.92 -17.33
N THR A 982 -1.87 25.03 -18.05
CA THR A 982 -0.89 25.40 -19.10
C THR A 982 -1.50 26.02 -20.37
N ASP A 983 -2.78 25.79 -20.59
CA ASP A 983 -3.59 26.38 -21.65
C ASP A 983 -4.34 27.65 -21.23
N VAL A 984 -4.40 27.95 -19.93
CA VAL A 984 -5.03 29.13 -19.33
C VAL A 984 -4.01 30.23 -19.06
N VAL A 985 -2.86 29.89 -18.49
CA VAL A 985 -1.81 30.83 -18.08
C VAL A 985 -0.51 30.53 -18.81
N GLU A 986 0.19 31.59 -19.22
CA GLU A 986 1.55 31.52 -19.72
C GLU A 986 2.47 32.48 -18.96
N ILE A 987 3.70 32.05 -18.66
CA ILE A 987 4.76 32.93 -18.16
C ILE A 987 5.43 33.61 -19.35
N ALA A 988 5.49 34.95 -19.35
CA ALA A 988 6.10 35.71 -20.43
C ALA A 988 7.02 36.82 -19.89
N TYR A 989 8.10 37.10 -20.63
CA TYR A 989 9.01 38.22 -20.34
C TYR A 989 8.44 39.54 -20.86
N ASN A 990 8.78 40.66 -20.23
CA ASN A 990 8.47 41.99 -20.76
C ASN A 990 9.74 42.65 -21.31
N THR A 991 9.88 42.72 -22.64
CA THR A 991 11.03 43.36 -23.29
C THR A 991 10.80 44.82 -23.65
N SER A 992 9.70 45.42 -23.19
CA SER A 992 9.41 46.84 -23.43
C SER A 992 10.23 47.75 -22.51
N SER A 993 10.13 49.06 -22.68
CA SER A 993 10.90 50.05 -21.91
C SER A 993 10.32 50.37 -20.53
N ALA A 994 9.13 49.86 -20.19
CA ALA A 994 8.47 50.08 -18.91
C ALA A 994 7.84 48.78 -18.41
N TYR A 995 7.60 48.68 -17.10
CA TYR A 995 6.85 47.53 -16.57
C TYR A 995 5.42 47.50 -17.13
N ILE A 996 4.84 46.31 -17.20
CA ILE A 996 3.43 46.13 -17.57
C ILE A 996 2.62 46.05 -16.28
N PRO A 997 1.69 46.98 -16.01
CA PRO A 997 0.85 46.91 -14.82
C PRO A 997 -0.06 45.69 -14.82
N LYS A 998 -0.30 45.13 -13.63
CA LYS A 998 -1.31 44.10 -13.41
C LYS A 998 -2.68 44.54 -13.99
N GLY A 999 -3.34 43.58 -14.64
CA GLY A 999 -4.62 43.75 -15.33
C GLY A 999 -4.53 44.36 -16.72
N SER A 1000 -3.34 44.71 -17.20
CA SER A 1000 -3.19 45.22 -18.57
C SER A 1000 -3.44 44.12 -19.61
N VAL A 1001 -4.13 44.49 -20.67
CA VAL A 1001 -4.25 43.67 -21.89
C VAL A 1001 -2.92 43.72 -22.63
N VAL A 1002 -2.39 42.55 -22.98
CA VAL A 1002 -1.09 42.42 -23.63
C VAL A 1002 -1.19 41.77 -24.99
N THR A 1003 -0.22 42.08 -25.84
CA THR A 1003 0.06 41.37 -27.09
C THR A 1003 1.43 40.72 -27.00
N LYS A 1004 1.64 39.65 -27.77
CA LYS A 1004 2.86 38.84 -27.73
C LYS A 1004 3.70 39.07 -28.97
N SER A 1005 4.99 39.30 -28.75
CA SER A 1005 6.02 39.35 -29.80
C SER A 1005 7.09 38.32 -29.48
N SER A 1006 7.12 37.21 -30.23
CA SER A 1006 7.98 36.06 -29.92
C SER A 1006 7.73 35.49 -28.51
N SER A 1007 8.71 35.55 -27.59
CA SER A 1007 8.63 35.03 -26.22
C SER A 1007 8.39 36.13 -25.18
N SER A 1008 8.08 37.34 -25.62
CA SER A 1008 7.83 38.48 -24.74
C SER A 1008 6.48 39.13 -25.01
N VAL A 1009 6.03 39.91 -24.03
CA VAL A 1009 4.77 40.66 -24.06
C VAL A 1009 5.02 42.15 -23.92
N HIS A 1010 4.10 42.94 -24.45
CA HIS A 1010 4.00 44.38 -24.25
C HIS A 1010 2.51 44.79 -24.23
N LEU A 1011 2.23 46.03 -23.80
CA LEU A 1011 0.87 46.56 -23.78
C LEU A 1011 0.26 46.50 -25.18
N ALA A 1012 -0.95 45.94 -25.28
CA ALA A 1012 -1.67 45.90 -26.55
C ALA A 1012 -2.25 47.28 -26.92
N SER A 1013 -2.23 47.60 -28.21
CA SER A 1013 -2.91 48.74 -28.82
C SER A 1013 -4.19 48.29 -29.54
N ALA A 1014 -4.97 49.23 -30.05
CA ALA A 1014 -6.26 48.95 -30.71
C ALA A 1014 -6.16 48.05 -31.95
N THR A 1015 -4.98 48.01 -32.60
CA THR A 1015 -4.73 47.21 -33.81
C THR A 1015 -4.08 45.87 -33.54
N ASP A 1016 -3.61 45.63 -32.32
CA ASP A 1016 -2.89 44.40 -31.99
C ASP A 1016 -3.84 43.21 -31.83
N LYS A 1017 -3.32 42.01 -32.13
CA LYS A 1017 -3.99 40.78 -31.69
C LYS A 1017 -3.75 40.63 -30.19
N VAL A 1018 -4.82 40.68 -29.41
CA VAL A 1018 -4.74 40.42 -27.96
C VAL A 1018 -4.23 39.00 -27.74
N PHE A 1019 -3.23 38.89 -26.87
CA PHE A 1019 -2.67 37.63 -26.42
C PHE A 1019 -3.23 37.21 -25.06
N GLY A 1020 -3.54 38.17 -24.19
CA GLY A 1020 -4.09 37.89 -22.87
C GLY A 1020 -4.11 39.09 -21.94
N VAL A 1021 -4.27 38.84 -20.65
CA VAL A 1021 -4.25 39.84 -19.58
C VAL A 1021 -3.13 39.54 -18.59
N ALA A 1022 -2.30 40.51 -18.27
CA ALA A 1022 -1.26 40.39 -17.25
C ALA A 1022 -1.89 40.17 -15.86
N LEU A 1023 -1.57 39.05 -15.21
CA LEU A 1023 -2.04 38.72 -13.85
C LEU A 1023 -1.14 39.33 -12.76
N ASP A 1024 0.07 39.73 -13.15
CA ASP A 1024 1.11 40.30 -12.31
C ASP A 1024 1.53 41.69 -12.83
N ASP A 1025 2.18 42.48 -11.98
CA ASP A 1025 3.05 43.55 -12.47
C ASP A 1025 4.29 42.90 -13.09
N ILE A 1026 4.47 43.02 -14.41
CA ILE A 1026 5.55 42.34 -15.15
C ILE A 1026 6.75 43.31 -15.30
N PRO A 1027 7.86 43.12 -14.57
CA PRO A 1027 9.02 44.01 -14.65
C PRO A 1027 9.67 43.96 -16.03
N VAL A 1028 10.41 45.00 -16.40
CA VAL A 1028 11.23 44.99 -17.62
C VAL A 1028 12.28 43.90 -17.48
N GLN A 1029 12.46 43.13 -18.56
CA GLN A 1029 13.41 42.04 -18.60
C GLN A 1029 14.82 42.57 -18.39
N ILE A 1030 15.53 41.96 -17.43
CA ILE A 1030 16.95 42.19 -17.20
C ILE A 1030 17.70 40.87 -17.25
N THR A 1031 19.00 40.95 -17.57
CA THR A 1031 19.92 39.83 -17.41
C THR A 1031 20.89 40.20 -16.30
N THR A 1032 20.91 39.39 -15.24
CA THR A 1032 21.81 39.55 -14.09
C THR A 1032 23.26 39.32 -14.50
N ALA A 1033 24.21 39.66 -13.63
CA ALA A 1033 25.65 39.44 -13.87
C ALA A 1033 25.97 37.95 -14.08
N GLU A 1034 25.20 37.06 -13.47
CA GLU A 1034 25.30 35.60 -13.57
C GLU A 1034 24.61 35.03 -14.83
N GLY A 1035 23.98 35.87 -15.66
CA GLY A 1035 23.28 35.46 -16.87
C GLY A 1035 21.83 35.02 -16.67
N LEU A 1036 21.29 35.08 -15.44
CA LEU A 1036 19.89 34.79 -15.16
C LEU A 1036 18.99 35.90 -15.71
N LYS A 1037 17.97 35.53 -16.49
CA LYS A 1037 16.93 36.45 -16.96
C LYS A 1037 15.88 36.64 -15.86
N LYS A 1038 15.57 37.89 -15.51
CA LYS A 1038 14.45 38.29 -14.65
C LYS A 1038 13.49 39.20 -15.42
N GLY A 1039 12.32 39.47 -14.88
CA GLY A 1039 11.30 40.32 -15.52
C GLY A 1039 10.25 39.55 -16.33
N GLU A 1040 9.83 38.41 -15.78
CA GLU A 1040 8.71 37.62 -16.27
C GLU A 1040 7.50 37.73 -15.35
N GLY A 1041 6.32 37.44 -15.89
CA GLY A 1041 5.06 37.48 -15.17
C GLY A 1041 4.01 36.60 -15.86
N ARG A 1042 2.91 36.32 -15.16
CA ARG A 1042 1.84 35.47 -15.68
C ARG A 1042 0.89 36.27 -16.54
N VAL A 1043 0.43 35.64 -17.63
CA VAL A 1043 -0.56 36.18 -18.56
C VAL A 1043 -1.70 35.17 -18.71
N LEU A 1044 -2.93 35.59 -18.43
CA LEU A 1044 -4.15 34.84 -18.70
C LEU A 1044 -4.45 34.91 -20.21
N LYS A 1045 -4.35 33.79 -20.92
CA LYS A 1045 -4.59 33.71 -22.37
C LYS A 1045 -5.94 33.05 -22.74
N HIS A 1046 -6.51 32.29 -21.81
CA HIS A 1046 -7.79 31.61 -22.00
C HIS A 1046 -8.55 31.61 -20.67
N GLY A 1047 -9.81 32.04 -20.62
CA GLY A 1047 -10.67 31.97 -19.43
C GLY A 1047 -11.58 33.19 -19.29
N TYR A 1048 -12.04 33.41 -18.06
CA TYR A 1048 -12.82 34.58 -17.68
C TYR A 1048 -12.08 35.43 -16.65
N ILE A 1049 -12.29 36.75 -16.68
CA ILE A 1049 -11.67 37.69 -15.74
C ILE A 1049 -12.60 38.85 -15.38
N TYR A 1050 -12.51 39.34 -14.14
CA TYR A 1050 -13.32 40.46 -13.69
C TYR A 1050 -12.83 41.80 -14.27
N THR A 1051 -13.73 42.75 -14.51
CA THR A 1051 -13.36 44.16 -14.73
C THR A 1051 -13.14 44.92 -13.43
N ASN A 1052 -13.65 44.42 -12.30
CA ASN A 1052 -13.60 45.08 -11.00
C ASN A 1052 -12.20 44.94 -10.35
N GLN A 1053 -11.49 46.05 -10.23
CA GLN A 1053 -10.14 46.13 -9.63
C GLN A 1053 -10.09 45.78 -8.14
N SER A 1054 -11.22 45.66 -7.43
CA SER A 1054 -11.23 45.17 -6.04
C SER A 1054 -11.06 43.65 -5.94
N LYS A 1055 -11.21 42.92 -7.06
CA LYS A 1055 -10.95 41.49 -7.14
C LYS A 1055 -9.46 41.21 -7.24
N ALA A 1056 -9.04 40.02 -6.80
CA ALA A 1056 -7.63 39.63 -6.81
C ALA A 1056 -7.05 39.61 -8.24
N HIS A 1057 -7.84 39.17 -9.20
CA HIS A 1057 -7.49 39.09 -10.62
C HIS A 1057 -8.53 39.86 -11.42
N PHE A 1058 -8.06 40.82 -12.21
CA PHE A 1058 -8.90 41.74 -12.95
C PHE A 1058 -8.24 42.14 -14.26
N VAL A 1059 -9.04 42.70 -15.18
CA VAL A 1059 -8.57 43.42 -16.35
C VAL A 1059 -8.86 44.91 -16.18
N LEU A 1060 -7.90 45.77 -16.56
CA LEU A 1060 -8.07 47.21 -16.54
C LEU A 1060 -9.15 47.59 -17.56
N ALA A 1061 -10.22 48.20 -17.08
CA ALA A 1061 -11.36 48.63 -17.90
C ALA A 1061 -11.87 50.00 -17.45
N ASP A 1062 -12.31 50.83 -18.39
CA ASP A 1062 -12.99 52.10 -18.09
C ASP A 1062 -14.36 51.90 -17.41
N ASN A 1063 -15.01 50.77 -17.68
CA ASN A 1063 -16.21 50.30 -17.02
C ASN A 1063 -15.90 49.11 -16.11
N GLN A 1064 -16.05 49.30 -14.80
CA GLN A 1064 -15.72 48.29 -13.79
C GLN A 1064 -16.86 47.28 -13.54
N ASN A 1065 -18.06 47.53 -14.07
CA ASN A 1065 -19.22 46.63 -13.97
C ASN A 1065 -20.11 46.69 -15.25
N PRO A 1066 -19.56 46.35 -16.43
CA PRO A 1066 -20.32 46.29 -17.67
C PRO A 1066 -21.46 45.29 -17.61
N ASN A 1067 -22.60 45.65 -18.22
CA ASN A 1067 -23.67 44.69 -18.45
C ASN A 1067 -23.26 43.69 -19.54
N ILE A 1068 -23.89 42.52 -19.54
CA ILE A 1068 -23.75 41.53 -20.62
C ILE A 1068 -24.04 42.21 -21.98
N GLY A 1069 -23.20 41.96 -22.97
CA GLY A 1069 -23.23 42.55 -24.31
C GLY A 1069 -22.43 43.84 -24.45
N THR A 1070 -21.89 44.41 -23.36
CA THR A 1070 -20.93 45.53 -23.46
C THR A 1070 -19.68 45.09 -24.21
N ARG A 1071 -19.21 45.91 -25.15
CA ARG A 1071 -18.04 45.66 -25.99
C ARG A 1071 -16.93 46.65 -25.69
N PHE A 1072 -15.70 46.21 -25.94
CA PHE A 1072 -14.47 46.93 -25.64
C PHE A 1072 -13.49 46.89 -26.81
N THR A 1073 -12.83 48.02 -27.05
CA THR A 1073 -11.55 48.08 -27.76
C THR A 1073 -10.40 48.20 -26.76
N VAL A 1074 -9.18 47.94 -27.22
CA VAL A 1074 -7.98 48.08 -26.39
C VAL A 1074 -7.32 49.42 -26.65
N ASN A 1075 -6.98 50.17 -25.60
CA ASN A 1075 -6.20 51.39 -25.67
C ASN A 1075 -5.06 51.34 -24.66
N ASN A 1076 -3.83 51.15 -25.13
CA ASN A 1076 -2.62 51.08 -24.31
C ASN A 1076 -2.74 50.11 -23.12
N GLY A 1077 -3.21 48.89 -23.40
CA GLY A 1077 -3.43 47.84 -22.42
C GLY A 1077 -4.67 48.00 -21.54
N GLN A 1078 -5.51 49.02 -21.72
CA GLN A 1078 -6.79 49.16 -21.03
C GLN A 1078 -7.96 48.82 -21.97
N LEU A 1079 -8.97 48.13 -21.46
CA LEU A 1079 -10.26 47.98 -22.14
C LEU A 1079 -11.05 49.28 -22.06
N VAL A 1080 -11.46 49.82 -23.21
CA VAL A 1080 -12.27 51.04 -23.32
C VAL A 1080 -13.58 50.69 -24.00
N THR A 1081 -14.70 51.13 -23.43
CA THR A 1081 -16.04 50.80 -23.92
C THR A 1081 -16.21 51.31 -25.35
N ASP A 1082 -16.54 50.39 -26.27
CA ASP A 1082 -16.72 50.68 -27.69
C ASP A 1082 -17.72 49.70 -28.29
N VAL A 1083 -18.80 50.21 -28.88
CA VAL A 1083 -19.86 49.41 -29.54
C VAL A 1083 -19.34 48.53 -30.67
N ASN A 1084 -18.21 48.92 -31.29
CA ASN A 1084 -17.52 48.16 -32.35
C ASN A 1084 -16.36 47.32 -31.81
N GLY A 1085 -16.18 47.28 -30.49
CA GLY A 1085 -15.16 46.49 -29.82
C GLY A 1085 -15.26 44.99 -30.10
N LYS A 1086 -14.10 44.32 -30.07
CA LYS A 1086 -13.99 42.87 -30.34
C LYS A 1086 -14.01 42.02 -29.07
N ILE A 1087 -13.78 42.64 -27.92
CA ILE A 1087 -13.82 41.98 -26.61
C ILE A 1087 -15.16 42.31 -25.97
N SER A 1088 -15.84 41.32 -25.40
CA SER A 1088 -17.18 41.49 -24.84
C SER A 1088 -17.36 40.86 -23.46
N CYS A 1089 -18.33 41.41 -22.74
CA CYS A 1089 -18.86 40.87 -21.50
C CYS A 1089 -19.98 39.89 -21.86
N ASP A 1090 -19.70 38.58 -21.87
CA ASP A 1090 -20.61 37.61 -22.51
C ASP A 1090 -21.37 36.70 -21.55
N ILE A 1091 -20.80 36.39 -20.38
CA ILE A 1091 -21.35 35.37 -19.47
C ILE A 1091 -22.06 35.94 -18.25
N ASP A 1092 -21.55 37.05 -17.70
CA ASP A 1092 -22.10 37.70 -16.50
C ASP A 1092 -21.66 39.16 -16.45
N ALA A 1093 -22.37 39.99 -15.69
CA ALA A 1093 -22.02 41.39 -15.53
C ALA A 1093 -20.61 41.53 -14.91
N GLY A 1094 -19.77 42.36 -15.52
CA GLY A 1094 -18.39 42.58 -15.08
C GLY A 1094 -17.43 41.42 -15.33
N VAL A 1095 -17.80 40.41 -16.13
CA VAL A 1095 -16.96 39.26 -16.44
C VAL A 1095 -16.65 39.22 -17.94
N ILE A 1096 -15.36 39.37 -18.27
CA ILE A 1096 -14.85 39.40 -19.64
C ILE A 1096 -14.32 38.02 -20.02
N SER A 1097 -14.62 37.57 -21.24
CA SER A 1097 -14.00 36.38 -21.82
C SER A 1097 -12.69 36.73 -22.50
N ILE A 1098 -11.63 35.98 -22.17
CA ILE A 1098 -10.33 36.01 -22.83
C ILE A 1098 -10.16 34.67 -23.54
N ASN A 1099 -10.00 34.69 -24.86
CA ASN A 1099 -9.85 33.49 -25.67
C ASN A 1099 -8.96 33.82 -26.89
N CYS A 1100 -7.65 33.70 -26.74
CA CYS A 1100 -6.65 34.31 -27.64
C CYS A 1100 -5.89 33.33 -28.56
#